data_AF-I0I8Q3-F1
#
_entry.id   AF-I0I8Q3-F1
#
_cell.length_a   1.000
_cell.length_b   1.000
_cell.length_c   1.000
_cell.angle_alpha   90.00
_cell.angle_beta   90.00
_cell.angle_gamma   90.00
#
_symmetry.space_group_name_H-M   'P 1'
#
loop_
_entity.id
_entity.type
_entity.pdbx_description
1 polymer ?
#
loop_
_entity_poly.entity_id
_entity_poly.type
_entity_poly.pdbx_seq_one_letter_code
_entity_poly.pdbx_strand_id
1 'polypeptide(L)'
;MNFFAPYIYGLHESGGEHLMLEAGRPGWVVELASVGLDGGSGPADFTRLSGQGLGVIVRLHNGYEPNGSIPPPAFYDDFATSCARFVARSAGCHIWIIGNEPNHAAERPHGLPILPAQYADCYRRCRTAIRRLPGHEQDLVLVAGPAPWNAETRYPGNPLGDWAKYFADTLAALPTEECDGFAIHTYTRRLDPSRIRVDIPYNADGYRHLRDEFGSYKDFMEAVPQRLRGLPVFITETDPTEPTTGWEDGRNVGWVRTAYEEIANWNANPAHQPIQALVLYRWPQSGVIHDQPQWSIADRPGIIEDFKQALRALPPEVYRTPAPRPHLAAGGADRLFARIPRIYTNQQMINALHDAALAMGLTAWALLERAGLSLIQLASAREAIYQGPALETLPGLSGEAFARVRSLLLAQLRTQLLWRGVVEAPDGLNLRTGPGVENPILRTLPDKTPVDVLAELGDWLYCALDGEDGYLYAAYVKRAAPQEEDEALALPADEQIAVPAGATAAERRAIETWNCYGGFLRRLSARLNIDPGAALAVLLAESAGDAFGPDGRMIIRFEVHIFRREWNPPDPARFDAHFRFDAQNPASGHAWRPTPDSPWREFHGNQTAEWEVFTFARGLDERAAMRSISMGLAQIMGFNHQMIGYATVQEMFEAFQRSERAQLEGMFRFIEARSLVEPIRRRDFLAFAAGYNGAGNAPTYAAIIRQQLAIYDRLIVPTPVSTVATISTKEATMTEAIEPVMSSQGAALPMPTPPPLEMDPELYDAWRKHVERGFENNNRMFDRTLNAFMYPYWLTVIMYVVLFLVGIGALVVAARLSFESGKEMYTLLFGGIGVVAFLTFFLTRPLQALEENLQFITWLGLIYNTYWTRLAYMTNQESVQQDLEAATSDSIKKLKDLLETHAERSSKRPGLR
;
A
#
# COMPACT_ATOMS: atom_id res chain seq x y z
N MET A 1 -32.20 26.44 -7.26
CA MET A 1 -33.16 26.05 -6.19
C MET A 1 -32.36 25.55 -5.00
N ASN A 2 -32.78 25.80 -3.76
CA ASN A 2 -32.08 25.24 -2.60
C ASN A 2 -32.64 23.84 -2.32
N PHE A 3 -31.97 22.80 -2.81
CA PHE A 3 -32.34 21.40 -2.61
C PHE A 3 -31.63 20.76 -1.39
N PHE A 4 -31.05 21.58 -0.50
CA PHE A 4 -30.53 21.12 0.79
C PHE A 4 -31.64 20.99 1.82
N ALA A 5 -31.65 19.86 2.53
CA ALA A 5 -32.56 19.69 3.67
C ALA A 5 -32.18 20.66 4.80
N PRO A 6 -33.16 21.17 5.58
CA PRO A 6 -32.88 22.13 6.64
C PRO A 6 -32.23 21.53 7.90
N TYR A 7 -32.25 20.21 8.08
CA TYR A 7 -31.61 19.53 9.21
C TYR A 7 -30.71 18.38 8.77
N ILE A 8 -29.71 18.06 9.59
CA ILE A 8 -28.71 17.02 9.29
C ILE A 8 -29.25 15.58 9.40
N TYR A 9 -30.45 15.38 9.92
CA TYR A 9 -31.07 14.06 10.09
C TYR A 9 -31.19 13.32 8.77
N GLY A 10 -30.89 12.03 8.74
CA GLY A 10 -30.94 11.25 7.52
C GLY A 10 -31.30 9.78 7.74
N LEU A 11 -32.00 9.21 6.77
CA LEU A 11 -32.31 7.78 6.70
C LEU A 11 -31.93 7.23 5.32
N HIS A 12 -31.32 6.05 5.32
CA HIS A 12 -31.03 5.31 4.11
C HIS A 12 -32.25 4.48 3.70
N GLU A 13 -32.67 4.62 2.44
CA GLU A 13 -33.93 4.16 1.83
C GLU A 13 -35.21 4.79 2.45
N SER A 14 -36.26 4.95 1.65
CA SER A 14 -37.53 5.52 2.12
C SER A 14 -38.41 4.55 2.92
N GLY A 15 -39.35 5.15 3.64
CA GLY A 15 -40.36 4.55 4.52
C GLY A 15 -40.37 5.19 5.91
N GLY A 16 -39.23 5.74 6.36
CA GLY A 16 -39.06 6.31 7.70
C GLY A 16 -39.13 7.84 7.75
N GLU A 17 -39.20 8.51 6.61
CA GLU A 17 -39.20 9.97 6.50
C GLU A 17 -40.39 10.63 7.22
N HIS A 18 -41.51 9.91 7.39
CA HIS A 18 -42.66 10.39 8.15
C HIS A 18 -42.28 10.82 9.57
N LEU A 19 -41.29 10.16 10.19
CA LEU A 19 -40.78 10.52 11.52
C LEU A 19 -40.19 11.94 11.55
N MET A 20 -39.43 12.31 10.51
CA MET A 20 -38.83 13.63 10.38
C MET A 20 -39.89 14.70 10.10
N LEU A 21 -40.86 14.36 9.25
CA LEU A 21 -41.95 15.26 8.85
C LEU A 21 -42.91 15.55 10.00
N GLU A 22 -43.33 14.53 10.75
CA GLU A 22 -44.17 14.65 11.95
C GLU A 22 -43.50 15.51 13.03
N ALA A 23 -42.17 15.45 13.15
CA ALA A 23 -41.39 16.28 14.06
C ALA A 23 -41.19 17.73 13.57
N GLY A 24 -41.59 18.05 12.33
CA GLY A 24 -41.30 19.35 11.70
C GLY A 24 -39.80 19.58 11.44
N ARG A 25 -39.04 18.50 11.28
CA ARG A 25 -37.58 18.49 11.07
C ARG A 25 -37.21 17.75 9.78
N PRO A 26 -37.63 18.22 8.60
CA PRO A 26 -37.31 17.54 7.36
C PRO A 26 -35.79 17.46 7.16
N GLY A 27 -35.30 16.24 6.96
CA GLY A 27 -33.90 15.93 6.76
C GLY A 27 -33.65 15.30 5.39
N TRP A 28 -32.75 14.35 5.34
CA TRP A 28 -32.23 13.70 4.15
C TRP A 28 -32.76 12.28 3.99
N VAL A 29 -32.98 11.86 2.75
CA VAL A 29 -33.22 10.47 2.38
C VAL A 29 -32.23 10.07 1.30
N VAL A 30 -31.48 8.99 1.54
CA VAL A 30 -30.59 8.39 0.53
C VAL A 30 -31.33 7.24 -0.14
N GLU A 31 -31.52 7.31 -1.46
CA GLU A 31 -32.14 6.27 -2.27
C GLU A 31 -31.10 5.53 -3.12
N LEU A 32 -31.39 4.28 -3.46
CA LEU A 32 -30.51 3.42 -4.25
C LEU A 32 -31.06 3.23 -5.67
N ALA A 33 -30.18 3.34 -6.68
CA ALA A 33 -30.56 3.07 -8.07
C ALA A 33 -29.51 2.22 -8.79
N SER A 34 -29.87 0.97 -9.11
CA SER A 34 -29.09 0.11 -10.00
C SER A 34 -29.34 0.52 -11.45
N VAL A 35 -28.42 1.28 -12.04
CA VAL A 35 -28.59 1.78 -13.41
C VAL A 35 -27.97 0.86 -14.46
N GLY A 36 -27.01 0.01 -14.08
CA GLY A 36 -26.33 -0.88 -15.02
C GLY A 36 -25.61 -0.13 -16.15
N LEU A 37 -25.33 -0.84 -17.25
CA LEU A 37 -24.72 -0.26 -18.46
C LEU A 37 -25.76 0.18 -19.51
N ASP A 38 -26.99 -0.31 -19.42
CA ASP A 38 -28.08 0.00 -20.35
C ASP A 38 -28.94 1.19 -19.90
N GLY A 39 -28.89 1.53 -18.61
CA GLY A 39 -29.77 2.50 -17.98
C GLY A 39 -31.16 1.94 -17.76
N GLY A 40 -31.30 0.63 -17.54
CA GLY A 40 -32.57 -0.11 -17.57
C GLY A 40 -33.51 0.09 -16.38
N SER A 41 -33.09 0.77 -15.30
CA SER A 41 -34.01 1.09 -14.21
C SER A 41 -35.13 2.03 -14.70
N GLY A 42 -36.38 1.69 -14.37
CA GLY A 42 -37.54 2.50 -14.71
C GLY A 42 -37.41 3.95 -14.19
N PRO A 43 -38.17 4.91 -14.76
CA PRO A 43 -38.19 6.28 -14.24
C PRO A 43 -38.48 6.28 -12.74
N ALA A 44 -37.69 7.02 -11.97
CA ALA A 44 -37.85 7.16 -10.52
C ALA A 44 -38.40 8.56 -10.19
N ASP A 45 -39.56 8.59 -9.54
CA ASP A 45 -40.19 9.83 -9.08
C ASP A 45 -39.91 10.05 -7.59
N PHE A 46 -38.95 10.94 -7.31
CA PHE A 46 -38.58 11.35 -5.96
C PHE A 46 -39.34 12.61 -5.51
N THR A 47 -40.27 13.16 -6.31
CA THR A 47 -41.07 14.35 -5.93
C THR A 47 -41.96 14.09 -4.73
N ARG A 48 -42.32 12.83 -4.48
CA ARG A 48 -43.00 12.44 -3.23
C ARG A 48 -42.17 12.72 -1.99
N LEU A 49 -40.84 12.76 -2.07
CA LEU A 49 -39.95 13.08 -0.97
C LEU A 49 -39.59 14.57 -0.99
N SER A 50 -39.03 15.05 -2.11
CA SER A 50 -38.57 16.43 -2.21
C SER A 50 -39.69 17.46 -2.17
N GLY A 51 -40.89 17.12 -2.66
CA GLY A 51 -42.10 17.95 -2.53
C GLY A 51 -42.56 18.16 -1.09
N GLN A 52 -42.09 17.34 -0.14
CA GLN A 52 -42.35 17.49 1.29
C GLN A 52 -41.23 18.25 2.02
N GLY A 53 -40.25 18.80 1.29
CA GLY A 53 -39.12 19.56 1.83
C GLY A 53 -37.95 18.71 2.31
N LEU A 54 -37.95 17.41 2.00
CA LEU A 54 -36.82 16.50 2.28
C LEU A 54 -35.72 16.69 1.22
N GLY A 55 -34.47 16.60 1.65
CA GLY A 55 -33.34 16.47 0.73
C GLY A 55 -33.24 15.04 0.22
N VAL A 56 -33.08 14.88 -1.09
CA VAL A 56 -32.96 13.55 -1.72
C VAL A 56 -31.56 13.41 -2.30
N ILE A 57 -30.89 12.32 -1.95
CA ILE A 57 -29.60 11.91 -2.50
C ILE A 57 -29.80 10.54 -3.12
N VAL A 58 -29.34 10.31 -4.35
CA VAL A 58 -29.47 9.00 -5.00
C VAL A 58 -28.09 8.42 -5.31
N ARG A 59 -27.81 7.21 -4.81
CA ARG A 59 -26.58 6.45 -5.11
C ARG A 59 -26.78 5.62 -6.38
N LEU A 60 -26.15 6.08 -7.47
CA LEU A 60 -26.16 5.43 -8.77
C LEU A 60 -25.09 4.35 -8.80
N HIS A 61 -25.48 3.10 -9.04
CA HIS A 61 -24.53 1.98 -9.10
C HIS A 61 -24.75 1.12 -10.35
N ASN A 62 -23.66 0.54 -10.84
CA ASN A 62 -23.64 -0.39 -11.97
C ASN A 62 -24.29 -1.72 -11.60
N GLY A 63 -23.96 -2.26 -10.42
CA GLY A 63 -24.56 -3.46 -9.88
C GLY A 63 -23.97 -3.79 -8.51
N TYR A 64 -24.26 -5.00 -8.04
CA TYR A 64 -23.65 -5.59 -6.85
C TYR A 64 -22.64 -6.66 -7.27
N GLU A 65 -21.94 -7.28 -6.32
CA GLU A 65 -21.05 -8.42 -6.59
C GLU A 65 -21.75 -9.46 -7.50
N PRO A 66 -21.12 -9.89 -8.62
CA PRO A 66 -19.72 -9.65 -9.00
C PRO A 66 -19.50 -8.42 -9.92
N ASN A 67 -20.53 -7.67 -10.28
CA ASN A 67 -20.43 -6.58 -11.27
C ASN A 67 -19.82 -5.28 -10.71
N GLY A 68 -19.86 -5.10 -9.39
CA GLY A 68 -19.34 -3.92 -8.68
C GLY A 68 -20.22 -2.67 -8.84
N SER A 69 -20.05 -1.75 -7.90
CA SER A 69 -20.80 -0.49 -7.80
C SER A 69 -20.49 0.46 -8.97
N ILE A 70 -19.31 0.33 -9.58
CA ILE A 70 -18.96 0.90 -10.89
C ILE A 70 -18.34 -0.20 -11.77
N PRO A 71 -18.43 -0.12 -13.11
CA PRO A 71 -17.92 -1.19 -13.97
C PRO A 71 -16.38 -1.10 -14.14
N PRO A 72 -15.75 -2.04 -14.86
CA PRO A 72 -14.35 -1.90 -15.27
C PRO A 72 -14.11 -0.65 -16.15
N PRO A 73 -12.88 -0.11 -16.20
CA PRO A 73 -12.57 1.12 -16.94
C PRO A 73 -13.01 1.15 -18.41
N ALA A 74 -13.05 -0.01 -19.07
CA ALA A 74 -13.50 -0.14 -20.45
C ALA A 74 -14.96 0.30 -20.68
N PHE A 75 -15.77 0.37 -19.63
CA PHE A 75 -17.22 0.65 -19.70
C PHE A 75 -17.61 1.96 -18.99
N TYR A 76 -16.65 2.83 -18.64
CA TYR A 76 -16.97 4.10 -17.96
C TYR A 76 -17.84 5.05 -18.80
N ASP A 77 -17.67 5.07 -20.12
CA ASP A 77 -18.52 5.89 -21.01
C ASP A 77 -19.96 5.36 -21.09
N ASP A 78 -20.12 4.03 -21.14
CA ASP A 78 -21.42 3.37 -21.15
C ASP A 78 -22.15 3.63 -19.82
N PHE A 79 -21.45 3.50 -18.70
CA PHE A 79 -22.00 3.78 -17.38
C PHE A 79 -22.33 5.25 -17.18
N ALA A 80 -21.51 6.18 -17.66
CA ALA A 80 -21.83 7.61 -17.65
C ALA A 80 -23.08 7.92 -18.46
N THR A 81 -23.22 7.30 -19.63
CA THR A 81 -24.42 7.41 -20.49
C THR A 81 -25.65 6.83 -19.78
N SER A 82 -25.50 5.68 -19.13
CA SER A 82 -26.54 5.03 -18.33
C SER A 82 -27.01 5.90 -17.17
N CYS A 83 -26.07 6.47 -16.40
CA CYS A 83 -26.35 7.41 -15.32
C CYS A 83 -27.16 8.62 -15.84
N ALA A 84 -26.71 9.25 -16.92
CA ALA A 84 -27.42 10.39 -17.50
C ALA A 84 -28.83 10.02 -18.00
N ARG A 85 -29.01 8.85 -18.61
CA ARG A 85 -30.34 8.36 -19.02
C ARG A 85 -31.28 8.16 -17.83
N PHE A 86 -30.78 7.61 -16.74
CA PHE A 86 -31.58 7.45 -15.52
C PHE A 86 -31.97 8.82 -14.93
N VAL A 87 -31.00 9.73 -14.81
CA VAL A 87 -31.23 11.09 -14.29
C VAL A 87 -32.26 11.85 -15.14
N ALA A 88 -32.12 11.81 -16.47
CA ALA A 88 -33.04 12.49 -17.40
C ALA A 88 -34.51 12.02 -17.30
N ARG A 89 -34.74 10.81 -16.78
CA ARG A 89 -36.07 10.22 -16.57
C ARG A 89 -36.54 10.29 -15.13
N SER A 90 -35.71 10.80 -14.23
CA SER A 90 -36.02 10.93 -12.81
C SER A 90 -36.54 12.33 -12.50
N ALA A 91 -37.38 12.45 -11.48
CA ALA A 91 -37.92 13.74 -11.05
C ALA A 91 -37.66 13.95 -9.56
N GLY A 92 -37.45 15.21 -9.15
CA GLY A 92 -37.38 15.58 -7.73
C GLY A 92 -36.07 15.23 -7.02
N CYS A 93 -34.97 14.99 -7.72
CA CYS A 93 -33.63 14.78 -7.16
C CYS A 93 -32.58 15.59 -7.95
N HIS A 94 -31.61 16.15 -7.23
CA HIS A 94 -30.51 16.96 -7.78
C HIS A 94 -29.15 16.66 -7.13
N ILE A 95 -29.04 15.56 -6.37
CA ILE A 95 -27.80 15.11 -5.73
C ILE A 95 -27.58 13.63 -6.01
N TRP A 96 -26.44 13.30 -6.61
CA TRP A 96 -26.13 11.96 -7.12
C TRP A 96 -24.79 11.48 -6.59
N ILE A 97 -24.70 10.25 -6.08
CA ILE A 97 -23.42 9.61 -5.72
C ILE A 97 -23.07 8.59 -6.81
N ILE A 98 -21.81 8.57 -7.26
CA ILE A 98 -21.35 7.63 -8.29
C ILE A 98 -20.66 6.42 -7.65
N GLY A 99 -21.35 5.28 -7.61
CA GLY A 99 -20.86 4.06 -6.98
C GLY A 99 -20.92 4.08 -5.46
N ASN A 100 -20.30 3.07 -4.85
CA ASN A 100 -20.17 2.88 -3.41
C ASN A 100 -18.79 2.32 -3.07
N GLU A 101 -18.19 2.78 -1.97
CA GLU A 101 -16.97 2.23 -1.35
C GLU A 101 -15.95 1.62 -2.32
N PRO A 102 -15.40 2.43 -3.26
CA PRO A 102 -14.60 1.92 -4.37
C PRO A 102 -13.27 1.24 -3.95
N ASN A 103 -12.88 1.32 -2.68
CA ASN A 103 -11.74 0.62 -2.11
C ASN A 103 -12.04 -0.80 -1.59
N HIS A 104 -13.30 -1.22 -1.47
CA HIS A 104 -13.70 -2.52 -0.92
C HIS A 104 -13.93 -3.56 -2.03
N ALA A 105 -13.39 -4.79 -1.93
CA ALA A 105 -13.58 -5.87 -2.91
C ALA A 105 -15.04 -6.17 -3.25
N ALA A 106 -15.94 -6.21 -2.28
CA ALA A 106 -17.34 -6.53 -2.50
C ALA A 106 -18.04 -5.52 -3.44
N GLU A 107 -17.53 -4.29 -3.49
CA GLU A 107 -18.08 -3.18 -4.27
C GLU A 107 -17.36 -2.98 -5.61
N ARG A 108 -16.32 -3.80 -5.90
CA ARG A 108 -15.51 -3.70 -7.11
C ARG A 108 -15.88 -4.78 -8.13
N PRO A 109 -15.77 -4.50 -9.44
CA PRO A 109 -16.05 -5.49 -10.47
C PRO A 109 -15.09 -6.67 -10.33
N HIS A 110 -15.63 -7.84 -10.03
CA HIS A 110 -14.89 -9.08 -9.74
C HIS A 110 -13.86 -8.93 -8.62
N GLY A 111 -14.07 -8.00 -7.67
CA GLY A 111 -13.11 -7.69 -6.61
C GLY A 111 -11.81 -7.04 -7.07
N LEU A 112 -11.68 -6.70 -8.37
CA LEU A 112 -10.46 -6.14 -8.92
C LEU A 112 -10.24 -4.70 -8.44
N PRO A 113 -9.02 -4.32 -8.03
CA PRO A 113 -8.75 -2.97 -7.54
C PRO A 113 -9.11 -1.85 -8.52
N ILE A 114 -9.80 -0.83 -7.99
CA ILE A 114 -10.05 0.44 -8.67
C ILE A 114 -9.13 1.46 -8.04
N LEU A 115 -8.14 1.93 -8.79
CA LEU A 115 -7.19 2.93 -8.33
C LEU A 115 -7.84 4.32 -8.23
N PRO A 116 -7.33 5.22 -7.38
CA PRO A 116 -7.87 6.58 -7.23
C PRO A 116 -8.09 7.33 -8.55
N ALA A 117 -7.11 7.28 -9.45
CA ALA A 117 -7.20 7.93 -10.77
C ALA A 117 -8.26 7.29 -11.69
N GLN A 118 -8.51 5.99 -11.56
CA GLN A 118 -9.53 5.28 -12.33
C GLN A 118 -10.92 5.64 -11.83
N TYR A 119 -11.11 5.68 -10.50
CA TYR A 119 -12.36 6.13 -9.90
C TYR A 119 -12.65 7.60 -10.28
N ALA A 120 -11.65 8.48 -10.18
CA ALA A 120 -11.78 9.88 -10.56
C ALA A 120 -12.19 10.07 -12.03
N ASP A 121 -11.66 9.25 -12.96
CA ASP A 121 -12.08 9.26 -14.37
C ASP A 121 -13.56 8.86 -14.54
N CYS A 122 -13.98 7.75 -13.90
CA CYS A 122 -15.38 7.31 -13.92
C CYS A 122 -16.33 8.41 -13.41
N TYR A 123 -16.00 8.96 -12.24
CA TYR A 123 -16.75 10.05 -11.61
C TYR A 123 -16.89 11.27 -12.55
N ARG A 124 -15.78 11.73 -13.15
CA ARG A 124 -15.78 12.88 -14.07
C ARG A 124 -16.67 12.66 -15.28
N ARG A 125 -16.66 11.46 -15.85
CA ARG A 125 -17.49 11.10 -17.01
C ARG A 125 -18.97 11.10 -16.64
N CYS A 126 -19.34 10.45 -15.54
CA CYS A 126 -20.71 10.45 -15.02
C CYS A 126 -21.19 11.87 -14.72
N ARG A 127 -20.39 12.67 -14.00
CA ARG A 127 -20.70 14.07 -13.69
C ARG A 127 -20.92 14.90 -14.95
N THR A 128 -20.02 14.80 -15.92
CA THR A 128 -20.12 15.53 -17.18
C THR A 128 -21.37 15.14 -17.95
N ALA A 129 -21.70 13.85 -18.00
CA ALA A 129 -22.89 13.37 -18.69
C ALA A 129 -24.18 13.87 -18.03
N ILE A 130 -24.25 13.84 -16.69
CA ILE A 130 -25.41 14.33 -15.92
C ILE A 130 -25.59 15.84 -16.09
N ARG A 131 -24.55 16.66 -15.88
CA ARG A 131 -24.66 18.12 -15.92
C ARG A 131 -24.89 18.70 -17.33
N ARG A 132 -24.76 17.89 -18.38
CA ARG A 132 -25.14 18.26 -19.76
C ARG A 132 -26.63 18.13 -20.04
N LEU A 133 -27.38 17.48 -19.16
CA LEU A 133 -28.83 17.34 -19.32
C LEU A 133 -29.53 18.67 -19.02
N PRO A 134 -30.52 19.07 -19.82
CA PRO A 134 -31.32 20.25 -19.53
C PRO A 134 -32.00 20.15 -18.16
N GLY A 135 -31.83 21.18 -17.32
CA GLY A 135 -32.41 21.22 -15.97
C GLY A 135 -31.55 20.57 -14.87
N HIS A 136 -30.41 19.98 -15.24
CA HIS A 136 -29.46 19.33 -14.31
C HIS A 136 -28.08 20.01 -14.31
N GLU A 137 -27.95 21.22 -14.87
CA GLU A 137 -26.69 21.93 -15.01
C GLU A 137 -26.08 22.32 -13.65
N GLN A 138 -26.90 22.36 -12.61
CA GLN A 138 -26.55 22.71 -11.22
C GLN A 138 -26.62 21.52 -10.25
N ASP A 139 -26.84 20.30 -10.75
CA ASP A 139 -26.88 19.12 -9.91
C ASP A 139 -25.52 18.88 -9.24
N LEU A 140 -25.56 18.38 -8.01
CA LEU A 140 -24.36 17.97 -7.28
C LEU A 140 -24.09 16.51 -7.57
N VAL A 141 -22.94 16.21 -8.20
CA VAL A 141 -22.47 14.83 -8.35
C VAL A 141 -21.34 14.60 -7.37
N LEU A 142 -21.56 13.72 -6.41
CA LEU A 142 -20.69 13.45 -5.28
C LEU A 142 -19.75 12.28 -5.57
N VAL A 143 -18.48 12.46 -5.20
CA VAL A 143 -17.50 11.36 -5.08
C VAL A 143 -18.01 10.43 -3.96
N ALA A 144 -18.00 9.11 -4.19
CA ALA A 144 -18.43 8.13 -3.21
C ALA A 144 -17.46 8.04 -2.02
N GLY A 145 -18.01 7.77 -0.84
CA GLY A 145 -17.22 7.52 0.36
C GLY A 145 -16.49 6.19 0.26
N PRO A 146 -15.18 6.13 0.53
CA PRO A 146 -14.46 4.88 0.71
C PRO A 146 -14.90 4.17 2.00
N ALA A 147 -14.87 2.85 2.01
CA ALA A 147 -15.05 2.04 3.21
C ALA A 147 -13.94 2.37 4.22
N PRO A 148 -14.26 2.90 5.42
CA PRO A 148 -13.29 2.96 6.51
C PRO A 148 -12.86 1.55 6.91
N TRP A 149 -11.66 1.45 7.49
CA TRP A 149 -11.07 0.18 7.96
C TRP A 149 -10.80 -0.87 6.89
N ASN A 150 -11.02 -0.56 5.61
CA ASN A 150 -10.74 -1.47 4.51
C ASN A 150 -9.39 -1.16 3.84
N ALA A 151 -8.43 -2.06 4.04
CA ALA A 151 -7.06 -1.95 3.54
C ALA A 151 -6.76 -2.78 2.27
N GLU A 152 -7.80 -3.20 1.53
CA GLU A 152 -7.66 -4.12 0.40
C GLU A 152 -7.11 -3.44 -0.87
N THR A 153 -7.15 -2.11 -0.96
CA THR A 153 -6.73 -1.37 -2.16
C THR A 153 -5.34 -0.76 -2.00
N ARG A 154 -4.32 -1.52 -2.41
CA ARG A 154 -2.90 -1.13 -2.35
C ARG A 154 -2.39 -0.67 -3.72
N TYR A 155 -1.56 0.37 -3.75
CA TYR A 155 -0.95 0.89 -4.99
C TYR A 155 0.33 1.67 -4.72
N PRO A 156 1.16 1.96 -5.74
CA PRO A 156 2.37 2.78 -5.57
C PRO A 156 2.02 4.15 -4.95
N GLY A 157 2.53 4.40 -3.75
CA GLY A 157 2.20 5.57 -2.93
C GLY A 157 1.30 5.26 -1.73
N ASN A 158 0.49 4.20 -1.78
CA ASN A 158 -0.32 3.70 -0.66
C ASN A 158 -0.14 2.17 -0.50
N PRO A 159 1.04 1.71 -0.08
CA PRO A 159 1.38 0.28 -0.07
C PRO A 159 0.63 -0.53 0.99
N LEU A 160 0.14 0.13 2.04
CA LEU A 160 -0.65 -0.50 3.11
C LEU A 160 -2.14 -0.55 2.74
N GLY A 161 -2.62 0.34 1.87
CA GLY A 161 -4.04 0.43 1.53
C GLY A 161 -4.82 1.32 2.52
N ASP A 162 -4.17 2.34 3.06
CA ASP A 162 -4.79 3.34 3.92
C ASP A 162 -6.01 3.97 3.23
N TRP A 163 -7.19 3.82 3.84
CA TRP A 163 -8.47 4.25 3.27
C TRP A 163 -8.63 5.78 3.26
N ALA A 164 -8.08 6.50 4.23
CA ALA A 164 -8.09 7.96 4.25
C ALA A 164 -7.14 8.50 3.16
N LYS A 165 -6.00 7.84 2.94
CA LYS A 165 -5.11 8.14 1.83
C LYS A 165 -5.74 7.84 0.47
N TYR A 166 -6.46 6.73 0.33
CA TYR A 166 -7.22 6.44 -0.90
C TYR A 166 -8.19 7.58 -1.24
N PHE A 167 -8.90 8.07 -0.23
CA PHE A 167 -9.79 9.22 -0.37
C PHE A 167 -9.03 10.49 -0.80
N ALA A 168 -7.94 10.82 -0.10
CA ALA A 168 -7.09 11.98 -0.42
C ALA A 168 -6.56 11.94 -1.85
N ASP A 169 -6.04 10.79 -2.28
CA ASP A 169 -5.48 10.60 -3.62
C ASP A 169 -6.57 10.68 -4.71
N THR A 170 -7.79 10.20 -4.41
CA THR A 170 -8.95 10.30 -5.31
C THR A 170 -9.35 11.75 -5.51
N LEU A 171 -9.47 12.51 -4.41
CA LEU A 171 -9.75 13.94 -4.46
C LEU A 171 -8.61 14.74 -5.09
N ALA A 172 -7.35 14.33 -4.91
CA ALA A 172 -6.19 14.97 -5.54
C ALA A 172 -6.16 14.79 -7.07
N ALA A 173 -6.69 13.69 -7.59
CA ALA A 173 -6.79 13.43 -9.03
C ALA A 173 -7.86 14.30 -9.74
N LEU A 174 -8.71 15.00 -8.99
CA LEU A 174 -9.79 15.84 -9.54
C LEU A 174 -9.39 17.32 -9.61
N PRO A 175 -9.59 18.00 -10.76
CA PRO A 175 -9.58 19.45 -10.82
C PRO A 175 -10.63 20.05 -9.87
N THR A 176 -10.36 21.23 -9.30
CA THR A 176 -11.24 21.87 -8.31
C THR A 176 -12.64 22.12 -8.85
N GLU A 177 -12.73 22.58 -10.09
CA GLU A 177 -13.96 22.88 -10.83
C GLU A 177 -14.75 21.62 -11.25
N GLU A 178 -14.13 20.45 -11.14
CA GLU A 178 -14.72 19.17 -11.51
C GLU A 178 -15.22 18.36 -10.31
N CYS A 179 -15.16 18.89 -9.09
CA CYS A 179 -15.68 18.26 -7.89
C CYS A 179 -16.84 19.08 -7.30
N ASP A 180 -18.03 18.49 -7.16
CA ASP A 180 -19.21 19.19 -6.59
C ASP A 180 -19.37 18.95 -5.08
N GLY A 181 -18.69 17.94 -4.53
CA GLY A 181 -18.80 17.49 -3.15
C GLY A 181 -18.47 16.00 -3.03
N PHE A 182 -18.56 15.46 -1.82
CA PHE A 182 -18.22 14.06 -1.55
C PHE A 182 -19.05 13.47 -0.42
N ALA A 183 -19.30 12.17 -0.55
CA ALA A 183 -19.82 11.31 0.49
C ALA A 183 -18.65 10.72 1.30
N ILE A 184 -18.89 10.44 2.58
CA ILE A 184 -17.99 9.69 3.47
C ILE A 184 -18.84 8.74 4.31
N HIS A 185 -18.26 7.67 4.83
CA HIS A 185 -18.93 6.75 5.75
C HIS A 185 -18.20 6.70 7.09
N THR A 186 -18.93 6.39 8.14
CA THR A 186 -18.35 6.15 9.46
C THR A 186 -19.24 5.23 10.27
N TYR A 187 -18.66 4.43 11.13
CA TYR A 187 -19.38 3.36 11.82
C TYR A 187 -18.90 3.23 13.25
N THR A 188 -19.62 2.44 14.04
CA THR A 188 -19.08 1.88 15.28
C THR A 188 -18.96 0.37 15.14
N ARG A 189 -18.09 -0.26 15.92
CA ARG A 189 -17.97 -1.73 15.93
C ARG A 189 -19.23 -2.38 16.50
N ARG A 190 -19.91 -1.71 17.43
CA ARG A 190 -21.07 -2.22 18.20
C ARG A 190 -22.05 -1.10 18.51
N LEU A 191 -23.28 -1.48 18.86
CA LEU A 191 -24.33 -0.56 19.32
C LEU A 191 -24.02 -0.04 20.74
N ASP A 192 -23.00 0.81 20.86
CA ASP A 192 -22.52 1.38 22.11
C ASP A 192 -22.26 2.89 21.93
N PRO A 193 -23.06 3.77 22.56
CA PRO A 193 -22.93 5.22 22.41
C PRO A 193 -21.57 5.75 22.91
N SER A 194 -20.88 5.04 23.81
CA SER A 194 -19.56 5.45 24.28
C SER A 194 -18.52 5.44 23.16
N ARG A 195 -18.75 4.68 22.09
CA ARG A 195 -17.88 4.57 20.91
C ARG A 195 -18.02 5.73 19.91
N ILE A 196 -19.00 6.61 20.09
CA ILE A 196 -19.21 7.76 19.19
C ILE A 196 -18.18 8.86 19.42
N ARG A 197 -17.83 9.12 20.68
CA ARG A 197 -17.00 10.27 21.08
C ARG A 197 -15.56 9.93 21.41
N VAL A 198 -15.20 8.65 21.31
CA VAL A 198 -13.83 8.22 21.53
C VAL A 198 -12.97 8.60 20.34
N ASP A 199 -11.76 9.04 20.63
CA ASP A 199 -10.72 9.30 19.64
C ASP A 199 -9.61 8.29 19.91
N ILE A 200 -9.80 7.07 19.42
CA ILE A 200 -8.88 5.95 19.64
C ILE A 200 -8.18 5.58 18.34
N PRO A 201 -6.87 5.31 18.37
CA PRO A 201 -6.15 4.79 17.22
C PRO A 201 -6.73 3.47 16.72
N TYR A 202 -6.71 3.28 15.42
CA TYR A 202 -7.04 2.00 14.81
C TYR A 202 -6.05 0.92 15.28
N ASN A 203 -6.60 -0.17 15.83
CA ASN A 203 -5.82 -1.20 16.50
C ASN A 203 -5.23 -2.24 15.51
N ALA A 204 -4.40 -1.77 14.59
CA ALA A 204 -3.60 -2.60 13.70
C ALA A 204 -2.26 -1.91 13.37
N ASP A 205 -1.19 -2.71 13.30
CA ASP A 205 0.14 -2.19 12.98
C ASP A 205 0.18 -1.58 11.57
N GLY A 206 0.78 -0.40 11.45
CA GLY A 206 0.78 0.39 10.22
C GLY A 206 -0.44 1.31 10.01
N TYR A 207 -1.43 1.29 10.89
CA TYR A 207 -2.64 2.12 10.78
C TYR A 207 -2.97 2.94 12.04
N ARG A 208 -2.08 2.96 13.05
CA ARG A 208 -2.32 3.67 14.33
C ARG A 208 -2.40 5.19 14.20
N HIS A 209 -2.06 5.75 13.02
CA HIS A 209 -2.27 7.15 12.69
C HIS A 209 -3.71 7.46 12.25
N LEU A 210 -4.51 6.43 11.98
CA LEU A 210 -5.95 6.52 11.69
C LEU A 210 -6.77 6.19 12.95
N ARG A 211 -8.04 6.57 12.94
CA ARG A 211 -8.97 6.40 14.06
C ARG A 211 -9.90 5.21 13.85
N ASP A 212 -10.17 4.47 14.93
CA ASP A 212 -11.21 3.45 14.98
C ASP A 212 -12.58 4.07 15.34
N GLU A 213 -13.62 3.24 15.33
CA GLU A 213 -14.99 3.62 15.67
C GLU A 213 -15.49 4.85 14.87
N PHE A 214 -16.42 5.60 15.46
CA PHE A 214 -17.02 6.77 14.82
C PHE A 214 -15.98 7.85 14.52
N GLY A 215 -14.83 7.85 15.20
CA GLY A 215 -13.73 8.79 14.96
C GLY A 215 -13.17 8.77 13.53
N SER A 216 -13.39 7.68 12.78
CA SER A 216 -12.96 7.51 11.39
C SER A 216 -13.44 8.62 10.43
N TYR A 217 -14.60 9.27 10.69
CA TYR A 217 -15.04 10.40 9.84
C TYR A 217 -14.02 11.55 9.87
N LYS A 218 -13.34 11.76 11.01
CA LYS A 218 -12.35 12.84 11.17
C LYS A 218 -11.15 12.64 10.25
N ASP A 219 -10.72 11.39 10.04
CA ASP A 219 -9.62 11.07 9.12
C ASP A 219 -10.00 11.44 7.68
N PHE A 220 -11.23 11.14 7.26
CA PHE A 220 -11.71 11.56 5.94
C PHE A 220 -11.81 13.09 5.81
N MET A 221 -12.29 13.78 6.85
CA MET A 221 -12.36 15.25 6.86
C MET A 221 -10.97 15.89 6.83
N GLU A 222 -9.99 15.33 7.54
CA GLU A 222 -8.59 15.78 7.53
C GLU A 222 -7.91 15.51 6.18
N ALA A 223 -8.28 14.40 5.51
CA ALA A 223 -7.81 14.01 4.19
C ALA A 223 -8.32 14.91 3.04
N VAL A 224 -9.38 15.71 3.27
CA VAL A 224 -9.91 16.63 2.25
C VAL A 224 -8.86 17.68 1.87
N PRO A 225 -8.46 17.76 0.58
CA PRO A 225 -7.57 18.81 0.12
C PRO A 225 -8.16 20.20 0.37
N GLN A 226 -7.33 21.15 0.82
CA GLN A 226 -7.78 22.48 1.22
C GLN A 226 -8.65 23.19 0.16
N ARG A 227 -8.27 23.11 -1.12
CA ARG A 227 -9.01 23.69 -2.26
C ARG A 227 -10.46 23.19 -2.38
N LEU A 228 -10.79 22.06 -1.75
CA LEU A 228 -12.11 21.43 -1.75
C LEU A 228 -12.85 21.56 -0.40
N ARG A 229 -12.24 22.16 0.63
CA ARG A 229 -12.85 22.28 1.98
C ARG A 229 -14.07 23.21 2.05
N GLY A 230 -14.33 23.95 0.98
CA GLY A 230 -15.53 24.76 0.81
C GLY A 230 -16.72 24.01 0.22
N LEU A 231 -16.52 22.79 -0.28
CA LEU A 231 -17.56 21.96 -0.90
C LEU A 231 -18.42 21.24 0.18
N PRO A 232 -19.66 20.82 -0.16
CA PRO A 232 -20.50 20.07 0.75
C PRO A 232 -19.99 18.63 0.98
N VAL A 233 -20.13 18.14 2.21
CA VAL A 233 -19.77 16.76 2.65
C VAL A 233 -20.98 16.09 3.28
N PHE A 234 -21.20 14.81 2.97
CA PHE A 234 -22.35 14.05 3.48
C PHE A 234 -21.86 12.75 4.11
N ILE A 235 -22.24 12.47 5.36
CA ILE A 235 -22.12 11.11 5.90
C ILE A 235 -23.35 10.34 5.41
N THR A 236 -23.17 9.54 4.35
CA THR A 236 -24.28 8.87 3.65
C THR A 236 -24.60 7.49 4.18
N GLU A 237 -23.77 6.99 5.10
CA GLU A 237 -23.95 5.69 5.73
C GLU A 237 -23.31 5.70 7.13
N THR A 238 -24.08 5.25 8.14
CA THR A 238 -23.59 4.98 9.49
C THR A 238 -24.48 3.99 10.22
N ASP A 239 -23.84 3.08 10.96
CA ASP A 239 -24.46 2.06 11.80
C ASP A 239 -23.42 1.37 12.73
N PRO A 240 -23.86 0.55 13.68
CA PRO A 240 -23.03 -0.46 14.33
C PRO A 240 -22.79 -1.68 13.42
N THR A 241 -21.53 -1.96 13.08
CA THR A 241 -21.13 -2.93 12.05
C THR A 241 -20.98 -4.37 12.55
N GLU A 242 -21.29 -4.68 13.82
CA GLU A 242 -21.23 -6.05 14.35
C GLU A 242 -22.14 -6.98 13.50
N PRO A 243 -21.60 -7.92 12.70
CA PRO A 243 -22.37 -8.57 11.64
C PRO A 243 -23.53 -9.45 12.12
N THR A 244 -23.52 -9.81 13.40
CA THR A 244 -24.53 -10.68 14.01
C THR A 244 -25.70 -9.90 14.59
N THR A 245 -25.46 -8.69 15.06
CA THR A 245 -26.44 -7.93 15.84
C THR A 245 -26.88 -6.64 15.15
N GLY A 246 -25.98 -5.97 14.42
CA GLY A 246 -26.25 -4.67 13.80
C GLY A 246 -26.95 -3.72 14.77
N TRP A 247 -28.12 -3.22 14.35
CA TRP A 247 -29.09 -2.58 15.25
C TRP A 247 -29.71 -3.63 16.17
N GLU A 248 -29.05 -4.03 17.27
CA GLU A 248 -29.58 -4.99 18.28
C GLU A 248 -31.09 -4.82 18.56
N ASP A 249 -31.80 -5.89 18.97
CA ASP A 249 -33.27 -6.07 19.07
C ASP A 249 -34.11 -5.00 19.83
N GLY A 250 -33.98 -3.72 19.47
CA GLY A 250 -34.87 -2.65 19.89
C GLY A 250 -34.58 -2.04 21.26
N ARG A 251 -33.34 -2.05 21.76
CA ARG A 251 -32.98 -1.24 22.94
C ARG A 251 -32.62 0.19 22.53
N ASN A 252 -33.30 1.17 23.11
CA ASN A 252 -32.89 2.57 23.03
C ASN A 252 -31.71 2.79 23.98
N VAL A 253 -30.50 2.69 23.46
CA VAL A 253 -29.26 2.93 24.23
C VAL A 253 -28.72 4.36 24.04
N GLY A 254 -29.37 5.18 23.22
CA GLY A 254 -28.95 6.56 22.94
C GLY A 254 -27.84 6.69 21.90
N TRP A 255 -27.57 5.64 21.11
CA TRP A 255 -26.56 5.67 20.05
C TRP A 255 -26.89 6.74 19.01
N VAL A 256 -28.14 6.78 18.53
CA VAL A 256 -28.58 7.68 17.45
C VAL A 256 -28.49 9.13 17.88
N ARG A 257 -29.02 9.47 19.08
CA ARG A 257 -28.85 10.81 19.65
C ARG A 257 -27.39 11.21 19.77
N THR A 258 -26.55 10.32 20.31
CA THR A 258 -25.13 10.62 20.55
C THR A 258 -24.41 10.90 19.23
N ALA A 259 -24.71 10.14 18.17
CA ALA A 259 -24.16 10.35 16.84
C ALA A 259 -24.57 11.72 16.24
N TYR A 260 -25.85 12.09 16.32
CA TYR A 260 -26.30 13.41 15.87
C TYR A 260 -25.72 14.56 16.70
N GLU A 261 -25.60 14.39 18.02
CA GLU A 261 -24.93 15.37 18.90
C GLU A 261 -23.45 15.55 18.52
N GLU A 262 -22.73 14.48 18.20
CA GLU A 262 -21.34 14.55 17.75
C GLU A 262 -21.19 15.37 16.45
N ILE A 263 -22.03 15.10 15.45
CA ILE A 263 -21.98 15.85 14.18
C ILE A 263 -22.45 17.30 14.36
N ALA A 264 -23.44 17.55 15.23
CA ALA A 264 -23.84 18.91 15.60
C ALA A 264 -22.70 19.68 16.26
N ASN A 265 -21.96 19.04 17.18
CA ASN A 265 -20.78 19.61 17.83
C ASN A 265 -19.65 19.89 16.82
N TRP A 266 -19.38 18.97 15.90
CA TRP A 266 -18.44 19.19 14.79
C TRP A 266 -18.82 20.43 13.98
N ASN A 267 -20.09 20.55 13.61
CA ASN A 267 -20.61 21.64 12.80
C ASN A 267 -20.63 23.00 13.52
N ALA A 268 -20.79 22.99 14.85
CA ALA A 268 -20.77 24.20 15.68
C ALA A 268 -19.41 24.91 15.65
N ASN A 269 -18.31 24.18 15.38
CA ASN A 269 -17.00 24.81 15.21
C ASN A 269 -16.90 25.49 13.84
N PRO A 270 -16.74 26.83 13.76
CA PRO A 270 -16.64 27.56 12.49
C PRO A 270 -15.40 27.18 11.65
N ALA A 271 -14.36 26.62 12.27
CA ALA A 271 -13.14 26.19 11.58
C ALA A 271 -13.30 24.87 10.81
N HIS A 272 -14.30 24.06 11.17
CA HIS A 272 -14.53 22.78 10.50
C HIS A 272 -15.27 22.95 9.18
N GLN A 273 -15.00 22.07 8.22
CA GLN A 273 -15.87 21.93 7.05
C GLN A 273 -17.20 21.29 7.51
N PRO A 274 -18.35 21.91 7.23
CA PRO A 274 -19.61 21.45 7.76
C PRO A 274 -20.10 20.18 7.05
N ILE A 275 -20.52 19.20 7.83
CA ILE A 275 -21.16 17.96 7.40
C ILE A 275 -22.66 18.22 7.24
N GLN A 276 -23.18 17.97 6.05
CA GLN A 276 -24.51 18.35 5.62
C GLN A 276 -25.59 17.35 6.05
N ALA A 277 -25.23 16.07 6.15
CA ALA A 277 -26.12 14.98 6.52
C ALA A 277 -25.38 13.92 7.33
N LEU A 278 -26.09 13.30 8.27
CA LEU A 278 -25.72 12.04 8.91
C LEU A 278 -26.87 11.05 8.67
N VAL A 279 -26.61 10.01 7.87
CA VAL A 279 -27.64 9.09 7.36
C VAL A 279 -27.51 7.73 8.01
N LEU A 280 -28.56 7.30 8.73
CA LEU A 280 -28.60 5.98 9.38
C LEU A 280 -28.88 4.86 8.36
N TYR A 281 -28.08 3.80 8.38
CA TYR A 281 -28.21 2.64 7.50
C TYR A 281 -28.88 1.48 8.23
N ARG A 282 -30.07 0.98 7.86
CA ARG A 282 -30.98 1.34 6.76
C ARG A 282 -32.45 1.08 7.15
N TRP A 283 -33.39 1.76 6.50
CA TRP A 283 -34.79 1.75 6.92
C TRP A 283 -35.56 0.43 6.73
N PRO A 284 -35.54 -0.27 5.58
CA PRO A 284 -36.57 -1.24 5.22
C PRO A 284 -36.72 -2.39 6.22
N GLN A 285 -37.91 -3.01 6.27
CA GLN A 285 -38.20 -4.12 7.18
C GLN A 285 -37.25 -5.31 6.97
N SER A 286 -36.86 -5.97 8.05
CA SER A 286 -35.88 -7.05 8.02
C SER A 286 -36.36 -8.25 7.20
N GLY A 287 -37.68 -8.46 7.11
CA GLY A 287 -38.28 -9.49 6.26
C GLY A 287 -38.21 -9.20 4.75
N VAL A 288 -37.95 -7.95 4.37
CA VAL A 288 -37.79 -7.51 2.97
C VAL A 288 -36.31 -7.54 2.54
N ILE A 289 -35.39 -7.42 3.50
CA ILE A 289 -33.94 -7.44 3.28
C ILE A 289 -33.41 -8.86 3.42
N HIS A 290 -32.90 -9.46 2.34
CA HIS A 290 -32.45 -10.85 2.35
C HIS A 290 -30.96 -11.04 2.68
N ASP A 291 -30.14 -10.03 2.46
CA ASP A 291 -28.68 -10.11 2.53
C ASP A 291 -28.08 -9.53 3.82
N GLN A 292 -28.83 -8.67 4.52
CA GLN A 292 -28.33 -7.88 5.65
C GLN A 292 -29.43 -7.46 6.66
N PRO A 293 -30.30 -8.36 7.14
CA PRO A 293 -31.48 -8.00 7.94
C PRO A 293 -31.14 -7.37 9.31
N GLN A 294 -29.94 -7.60 9.83
CA GLN A 294 -29.47 -7.03 11.10
C GLN A 294 -29.35 -5.50 11.10
N TRP A 295 -29.21 -4.88 9.92
CA TRP A 295 -29.14 -3.42 9.77
C TRP A 295 -30.48 -2.77 9.38
N SER A 296 -31.58 -3.52 9.43
CA SER A 296 -32.94 -2.97 9.33
C SER A 296 -33.31 -2.12 10.55
N ILE A 297 -33.90 -0.94 10.33
CA ILE A 297 -34.42 -0.05 11.39
C ILE A 297 -35.93 -0.17 11.57
N ALA A 298 -36.72 -0.41 10.51
CA ALA A 298 -38.19 -0.35 10.56
C ALA A 298 -38.82 -1.27 11.61
N ASP A 299 -38.17 -2.40 11.91
CA ASP A 299 -38.66 -3.37 12.90
C ASP A 299 -37.93 -3.26 14.26
N ARG A 300 -37.18 -2.16 14.50
CA ARG A 300 -36.38 -1.90 15.72
C ARG A 300 -36.96 -0.74 16.54
N PRO A 301 -37.98 -0.97 17.39
CA PRO A 301 -38.69 0.11 18.07
C PRO A 301 -37.81 0.99 18.96
N GLY A 302 -36.78 0.43 19.61
CA GLY A 302 -35.84 1.23 20.40
C GLY A 302 -34.98 2.19 19.59
N ILE A 303 -34.59 1.81 18.38
CA ILE A 303 -33.81 2.68 17.48
C ILE A 303 -34.71 3.76 16.91
N ILE A 304 -35.95 3.42 16.54
CA ILE A 304 -36.97 4.39 16.12
C ILE A 304 -37.23 5.41 17.24
N GLU A 305 -37.36 4.95 18.49
CA GLU A 305 -37.57 5.84 19.63
C GLU A 305 -36.32 6.69 19.92
N ASP A 306 -35.11 6.16 19.77
CA ASP A 306 -33.86 6.92 19.87
C ASP A 306 -33.80 8.04 18.82
N PHE A 307 -34.16 7.73 17.57
CA PHE A 307 -34.24 8.71 16.49
C PHE A 307 -35.33 9.77 16.74
N LYS A 308 -36.51 9.38 17.21
CA LYS A 308 -37.57 10.33 17.62
C LYS A 308 -37.10 11.27 18.73
N GLN A 309 -36.29 10.78 19.67
CA GLN A 309 -35.71 11.62 20.72
C GLN A 309 -34.63 12.57 20.16
N ALA A 310 -33.82 12.13 19.18
CA ALA A 310 -32.89 13.01 18.47
C ALA A 310 -33.61 14.15 17.72
N LEU A 311 -34.76 13.86 17.09
CA LEU A 311 -35.59 14.86 16.39
C LEU A 311 -36.24 15.89 17.34
N ARG A 312 -36.42 15.53 18.61
CA ARG A 312 -36.98 16.39 19.66
C ARG A 312 -35.91 17.14 20.47
N ALA A 313 -34.63 16.89 20.21
CA ALA A 313 -33.53 17.50 20.94
C ALA A 313 -33.54 19.04 20.81
N LEU A 314 -33.22 19.73 21.92
CA LEU A 314 -33.20 21.19 22.01
C LEU A 314 -31.79 21.68 22.41
N PRO A 315 -31.36 22.87 21.93
CA PRO A 315 -32.06 23.74 20.98
C PRO A 315 -31.93 23.19 19.55
N PRO A 316 -33.01 23.15 18.76
CA PRO A 316 -33.01 22.46 17.47
C PRO A 316 -32.14 23.12 16.40
N GLU A 317 -31.74 24.38 16.63
CA GLU A 317 -30.89 25.17 15.75
C GLU A 317 -29.50 24.55 15.60
N VAL A 318 -29.01 23.77 16.58
CA VAL A 318 -27.69 23.12 16.50
C VAL A 318 -27.65 21.97 15.50
N TYR A 319 -28.82 21.41 15.15
CA TYR A 319 -28.95 20.32 14.16
C TYR A 319 -29.34 20.82 12.77
N ARG A 320 -29.43 22.15 12.57
CA ARG A 320 -29.69 22.70 11.24
C ARG A 320 -28.51 22.41 10.31
N THR A 321 -28.81 22.06 9.07
CA THR A 321 -27.81 21.89 8.02
C THR A 321 -27.07 23.22 7.83
N PRO A 322 -25.76 23.29 8.13
CA PRO A 322 -25.02 24.52 7.96
C PRO A 322 -24.76 24.78 6.48
N ALA A 323 -24.82 26.05 6.06
CA ALA A 323 -24.38 26.42 4.72
C ALA A 323 -22.92 25.98 4.50
N PRO A 324 -22.57 25.50 3.29
CA PRO A 324 -21.17 25.31 2.93
C PRO A 324 -20.34 26.56 3.22
N ARG A 325 -19.05 26.38 3.52
CA ARG A 325 -18.15 27.46 3.93
C ARG A 325 -17.07 27.71 2.86
N PRO A 326 -17.37 28.44 1.77
CA PRO A 326 -16.42 28.69 0.68
C PRO A 326 -15.09 29.28 1.12
N HIS A 327 -15.06 30.05 2.22
CA HIS A 327 -13.83 30.63 2.75
C HIS A 327 -12.80 29.57 3.21
N LEU A 328 -13.25 28.35 3.55
CA LEU A 328 -12.36 27.23 3.85
C LEU A 328 -11.61 26.73 2.60
N ALA A 329 -12.21 26.88 1.41
CA ALA A 329 -11.54 26.67 0.12
C ALA A 329 -10.73 27.89 -0.35
N ALA A 330 -11.20 29.10 -0.01
CA ALA A 330 -10.53 30.36 -0.35
C ALA A 330 -9.30 30.67 0.52
N GLY A 331 -8.93 29.76 1.43
CA GLY A 331 -7.69 29.78 2.19
C GLY A 331 -6.44 29.53 1.34
N GLY A 332 -6.30 30.22 0.20
CA GLY A 332 -5.06 30.32 -0.57
C GLY A 332 -3.91 31.02 0.18
N ALA A 333 -4.03 31.15 1.51
CA ALA A 333 -2.92 31.30 2.43
C ALA A 333 -2.92 30.08 3.38
N ASP A 334 -1.87 29.30 3.24
CA ASP A 334 -1.21 28.52 4.27
C ASP A 334 -1.88 27.23 4.78
N ARG A 335 -1.39 26.09 4.24
CA ARG A 335 -0.67 25.20 5.17
C ARG A 335 0.29 26.12 5.91
N LEU A 336 0.09 26.37 7.20
CA LEU A 336 1.06 27.14 7.98
C LEU A 336 2.38 26.40 7.76
N PHE A 337 3.27 26.99 6.97
CA PHE A 337 4.59 26.45 6.74
C PHE A 337 5.51 27.21 7.66
N ALA A 338 6.43 26.49 8.28
CA ALA A 338 7.52 27.21 8.91
C ALA A 338 8.33 27.94 7.85
N ARG A 339 8.63 29.21 8.14
CA ARG A 339 9.48 30.01 7.27
C ARG A 339 10.88 29.41 7.30
N ILE A 340 11.40 29.01 6.14
CA ILE A 340 12.76 28.47 6.08
C ILE A 340 13.72 29.61 6.44
N PRO A 341 14.57 29.48 7.48
CA PRO A 341 15.55 30.50 7.78
C PRO A 341 16.54 30.62 6.61
N ARG A 342 17.17 31.78 6.46
CA ARG A 342 18.09 32.04 5.34
C ARG A 342 19.45 31.35 5.57
N ILE A 343 19.42 30.02 5.53
CA ILE A 343 20.57 29.12 5.73
C ILE A 343 20.99 28.42 4.44
N TYR A 344 20.30 28.72 3.33
CA TYR A 344 20.56 28.13 2.02
C TYR A 344 21.35 29.10 1.11
N THR A 345 22.13 28.54 0.20
CA THR A 345 22.95 29.29 -0.78
C THR A 345 22.16 29.67 -2.03
N ASN A 346 22.72 30.58 -2.82
CA ASN A 346 22.21 30.91 -4.16
C ASN A 346 22.13 29.66 -5.04
N GLN A 347 23.10 28.75 -4.96
CA GLN A 347 23.10 27.50 -5.70
C GLN A 347 21.92 26.60 -5.33
N GLN A 348 21.65 26.44 -4.03
CA GLN A 348 20.52 25.61 -3.56
C GLN A 348 19.17 26.17 -4.00
N MET A 349 19.03 27.51 -3.99
CA MET A 349 17.84 28.20 -4.51
C MET A 349 17.68 27.98 -6.03
N ILE A 350 18.76 28.10 -6.80
CA ILE A 350 18.77 27.84 -8.25
C ILE A 350 18.32 26.40 -8.51
N ASN A 351 18.92 25.42 -7.83
CA ASN A 351 18.57 23.99 -7.99
C ASN A 351 17.10 23.75 -7.68
N ALA A 352 16.59 24.28 -6.56
CA ALA A 352 15.21 24.06 -6.14
C ALA A 352 14.20 24.62 -7.16
N LEU A 353 14.44 25.81 -7.71
CA LEU A 353 13.60 26.41 -8.75
C LEU A 353 13.68 25.66 -10.08
N HIS A 354 14.88 25.26 -10.48
CA HIS A 354 15.13 24.52 -11.72
C HIS A 354 14.45 23.15 -11.71
N ASP A 355 14.71 22.37 -10.67
CA ASP A 355 14.23 20.99 -10.56
C ASP A 355 12.71 20.96 -10.33
N ALA A 356 12.15 21.95 -9.64
CA ALA A 356 10.70 22.12 -9.55
C ALA A 356 10.08 22.42 -10.91
N ALA A 357 10.70 23.29 -11.71
CA ALA A 357 10.19 23.63 -13.04
C ALA A 357 10.16 22.39 -13.95
N LEU A 358 11.24 21.61 -13.98
CA LEU A 358 11.32 20.36 -14.75
C LEU A 358 10.31 19.32 -14.28
N ALA A 359 10.15 19.16 -12.96
CA ALA A 359 9.17 18.22 -12.40
C ALA A 359 7.71 18.59 -12.73
N MET A 360 7.45 19.88 -12.97
CA MET A 360 6.14 20.38 -13.38
C MET A 360 5.95 20.42 -14.91
N GLY A 361 6.90 19.89 -15.68
CA GLY A 361 6.86 19.92 -17.15
C GLY A 361 7.03 21.32 -17.75
N LEU A 362 7.57 22.28 -16.98
CA LEU A 362 7.86 23.64 -17.45
C LEU A 362 9.27 23.72 -18.04
N THR A 363 9.59 24.83 -18.71
CA THR A 363 10.96 25.11 -19.13
C THR A 363 11.87 25.27 -17.90
N ALA A 364 13.12 24.84 -18.01
CA ALA A 364 14.09 24.73 -16.90
C ALA A 364 14.21 25.99 -16.01
N TRP A 365 13.95 27.18 -16.56
CA TRP A 365 14.08 28.46 -15.84
C TRP A 365 12.75 29.20 -15.65
N ALA A 366 11.61 28.59 -16.01
CA ALA A 366 10.29 29.24 -15.95
C ALA A 366 9.95 29.76 -14.55
N LEU A 367 10.24 28.98 -13.50
CA LEU A 367 9.94 29.39 -12.12
C LEU A 367 10.89 30.49 -11.63
N LEU A 368 12.15 30.49 -12.09
CA LEU A 368 13.13 31.52 -11.76
C LEU A 368 12.75 32.86 -12.41
N GLU A 369 12.31 32.83 -13.67
CA GLU A 369 11.78 34.00 -14.39
C GLU A 369 10.50 34.53 -13.75
N ARG A 370 9.55 33.65 -13.40
CA ARG A 370 8.30 34.02 -12.70
C ARG A 370 8.58 34.66 -11.34
N ALA A 371 9.58 34.15 -10.61
CA ALA A 371 10.06 34.68 -9.35
C ALA A 371 10.75 36.06 -9.47
N GLY A 372 10.97 36.56 -10.70
CA GLY A 372 11.68 37.82 -10.93
C GLY A 372 13.16 37.76 -10.53
N LEU A 373 13.72 36.56 -10.43
CA LEU A 373 15.11 36.36 -10.04
C LEU A 373 16.02 36.32 -11.27
N SER A 374 17.25 36.82 -11.14
CA SER A 374 18.25 36.77 -12.22
C SER A 374 19.20 35.60 -12.01
N LEU A 375 19.18 34.64 -12.93
CA LEU A 375 20.11 33.49 -12.91
C LEU A 375 21.56 33.96 -12.94
N ILE A 376 21.88 34.98 -13.75
CA ILE A 376 23.24 35.53 -13.87
C ILE A 376 23.72 36.11 -12.53
N GLN A 377 22.87 36.87 -11.84
CA GLN A 377 23.23 37.46 -10.55
C GLN A 377 23.44 36.38 -9.49
N LEU A 378 22.51 35.43 -9.35
CA LEU A 378 22.63 34.35 -8.38
C LEU A 378 23.83 33.44 -8.68
N ALA A 379 24.08 33.14 -9.96
CA ALA A 379 25.19 32.31 -10.40
C ALA A 379 26.56 32.98 -10.27
N SER A 380 26.62 34.32 -10.13
CA SER A 380 27.89 35.03 -9.90
C SER A 380 28.46 34.80 -8.50
N ALA A 381 27.62 34.38 -7.55
CA ALA A 381 27.99 34.10 -6.16
C ALA A 381 27.27 32.84 -5.65
N ARG A 382 27.47 31.70 -6.33
CA ARG A 382 26.74 30.43 -6.09
C ARG A 382 26.78 29.96 -4.63
N GLU A 383 27.94 30.06 -4.00
CA GLU A 383 28.14 29.61 -2.62
C GLU A 383 27.72 30.63 -1.55
N ALA A 384 27.36 31.86 -1.94
CA ALA A 384 26.91 32.85 -0.98
C ALA A 384 25.50 32.52 -0.48
N ILE A 385 25.23 32.82 0.79
CA ILE A 385 23.88 32.72 1.37
C ILE A 385 22.92 33.60 0.57
N TYR A 386 21.75 33.06 0.25
CA TYR A 386 20.75 33.76 -0.53
C TYR A 386 20.18 34.96 0.23
N GLN A 387 20.29 36.15 -0.38
CA GLN A 387 19.86 37.44 0.21
C GLN A 387 18.59 38.02 -0.43
N GLY A 388 17.98 37.33 -1.39
CA GLY A 388 16.78 37.80 -2.08
C GLY A 388 15.49 37.72 -1.22
N PRO A 389 14.31 38.02 -1.81
CA PRO A 389 13.04 37.88 -1.11
C PRO A 389 12.86 36.44 -0.61
N ALA A 390 12.22 36.30 0.57
CA ALA A 390 11.97 34.99 1.16
C ALA A 390 11.10 34.14 0.23
N LEU A 391 11.24 32.81 0.29
CA LEU A 391 10.57 31.88 -0.62
C LEU A 391 9.05 32.12 -0.68
N GLU A 392 8.45 32.40 0.47
CA GLU A 392 7.02 32.64 0.68
C GLU A 392 6.53 33.96 0.06
N THR A 393 7.46 34.87 -0.21
CA THR A 393 7.19 36.21 -0.74
C THR A 393 7.60 36.38 -2.20
N LEU A 394 8.14 35.33 -2.83
CA LEU A 394 8.57 35.39 -4.21
C LEU A 394 7.35 35.55 -5.13
N PRO A 395 7.32 36.59 -5.98
CA PRO A 395 6.20 36.79 -6.90
C PRO A 395 6.08 35.62 -7.86
N GLY A 396 4.87 35.21 -8.24
CA GLY A 396 4.68 34.11 -9.20
C GLY A 396 5.02 32.70 -8.68
N LEU A 397 5.33 32.55 -7.39
CA LEU A 397 5.53 31.26 -6.73
C LEU A 397 4.42 31.03 -5.69
N SER A 398 3.40 30.25 -6.06
CA SER A 398 2.26 29.93 -5.18
C SER A 398 1.75 28.50 -5.40
N GLY A 399 0.96 27.99 -4.47
CA GLY A 399 0.32 26.67 -4.58
C GLY A 399 1.33 25.53 -4.80
N GLU A 400 1.12 24.72 -5.84
CA GLU A 400 1.97 23.58 -6.17
C GLU A 400 3.44 23.98 -6.45
N ALA A 401 3.66 25.08 -7.15
CA ALA A 401 5.02 25.55 -7.46
C ALA A 401 5.79 25.90 -6.19
N PHE A 402 5.14 26.60 -5.25
CA PHE A 402 5.72 26.91 -3.95
C PHE A 402 6.03 25.63 -3.15
N ALA A 403 5.07 24.71 -3.06
CA ALA A 403 5.25 23.45 -2.33
C ALA A 403 6.41 22.60 -2.89
N ARG A 404 6.55 22.54 -4.22
CA ARG A 404 7.61 21.78 -4.89
C ARG A 404 8.99 22.39 -4.64
N VAL A 405 9.14 23.71 -4.83
CA VAL A 405 10.41 24.40 -4.59
C VAL A 405 10.81 24.31 -3.13
N ARG A 406 9.86 24.50 -2.22
CA ARG A 406 10.10 24.38 -0.77
C ARG A 406 10.57 22.97 -0.39
N SER A 407 9.90 21.94 -0.90
CA SER A 407 10.27 20.54 -0.64
C SER A 407 11.69 20.21 -1.13
N LEU A 408 12.02 20.63 -2.35
CA LEU A 408 13.36 20.41 -2.93
C LEU A 408 14.45 21.21 -2.21
N LEU A 409 14.14 22.42 -1.74
CA LEU A 409 15.06 23.21 -0.94
C LEU A 409 15.31 22.55 0.42
N LEU A 410 14.28 22.05 1.08
CA LEU A 410 14.42 21.31 2.34
C LEU A 410 15.18 20.00 2.18
N ALA A 411 14.95 19.27 1.09
CA ALA A 411 15.70 18.05 0.78
C ALA A 411 17.20 18.35 0.67
N GLN A 412 17.58 19.47 0.04
CA GLN A 412 18.97 19.91 -0.01
C GLN A 412 19.50 20.27 1.38
N LEU A 413 18.74 21.01 2.19
CA LEU A 413 19.16 21.41 3.53
C LEU A 413 19.34 20.23 4.50
N ARG A 414 18.55 19.16 4.36
CA ARG A 414 18.71 17.93 5.16
C ARG A 414 20.05 17.23 4.91
N THR A 415 20.67 17.42 3.75
CA THR A 415 22.03 16.90 3.49
C THR A 415 23.11 17.65 4.27
N GLN A 416 22.77 18.82 4.81
CA GLN A 416 23.63 19.69 5.63
C GLN A 416 23.14 19.73 7.08
N LEU A 417 22.74 18.56 7.59
CA LEU A 417 22.27 18.39 8.96
C LEU A 417 23.30 18.93 9.96
N LEU A 418 22.85 19.77 10.89
CA LEU A 418 23.72 20.30 11.95
C LEU A 418 23.96 19.26 13.04
N TRP A 419 22.89 18.61 13.51
CA TRP A 419 22.93 17.47 14.44
C TRP A 419 21.53 16.85 14.61
N ARG A 420 21.46 15.63 15.16
CA ARG A 420 20.20 14.96 15.52
C ARG A 420 19.84 15.20 16.97
N GLY A 421 18.57 15.49 17.21
CA GLY A 421 18.02 15.76 18.53
C GLY A 421 16.85 14.84 18.87
N VAL A 422 16.47 14.87 20.14
CA VAL A 422 15.27 14.25 20.66
C VAL A 422 14.55 15.26 21.54
N VAL A 423 13.25 15.40 21.37
CA VAL A 423 12.39 16.23 22.21
C VAL A 423 12.40 15.68 23.64
N GLU A 424 12.62 16.55 24.62
CA GLU A 424 12.54 16.25 26.05
C GLU A 424 11.56 17.21 26.71
N ALA A 425 10.27 16.90 26.55
CA ALA A 425 9.16 17.67 27.05
C ALA A 425 8.01 16.71 27.39
N PRO A 426 7.87 16.27 28.66
CA PRO A 426 6.84 15.32 29.07
C PRO A 426 5.41 15.72 28.70
N ASP A 427 5.13 17.03 28.70
CA ASP A 427 3.82 17.60 28.34
C ASP A 427 3.70 17.92 26.82
N GLY A 428 4.71 17.55 26.03
CA GLY A 428 4.82 17.84 24.61
C GLY A 428 5.48 19.20 24.30
N LEU A 429 6.02 19.32 23.08
CA LEU A 429 6.73 20.52 22.61
C LEU A 429 6.08 21.10 21.35
N ASN A 430 5.70 22.37 21.38
CA ASN A 430 5.06 23.03 20.24
C ASN A 430 6.06 23.29 19.10
N LEU A 431 5.81 22.68 17.94
CA LEU A 431 6.41 22.99 16.65
C LEU A 431 5.72 24.22 16.06
N ARG A 432 6.49 25.25 15.69
CA ARG A 432 5.94 26.56 15.26
C ARG A 432 6.38 26.97 13.87
N THR A 433 5.66 27.95 13.32
CA THR A 433 5.96 28.55 12.01
C THR A 433 7.15 29.51 11.98
N GLY A 434 7.55 30.03 13.14
CA GLY A 434 8.65 30.98 13.27
C GLY A 434 9.29 30.93 14.66
N PRO A 435 10.46 31.56 14.83
CA PRO A 435 11.17 31.63 16.10
C PRO A 435 10.48 32.63 17.02
N GLY A 436 9.63 32.13 17.93
CA GLY A 436 8.92 32.93 18.92
C GLY A 436 7.63 32.28 19.38
N VAL A 437 7.22 32.54 20.63
CA VAL A 437 6.00 31.94 21.22
C VAL A 437 4.71 32.54 20.66
N GLU A 438 4.81 33.70 20.04
CA GLU A 438 3.75 34.40 19.31
C GLU A 438 3.47 33.81 17.92
N ASN A 439 4.41 33.03 17.36
CA ASN A 439 4.23 32.40 16.05
C ASN A 439 3.23 31.23 16.14
N PRO A 440 2.34 31.07 15.14
CA PRO A 440 1.38 29.96 15.09
C PRO A 440 2.01 28.58 15.31
N ILE A 441 1.31 27.74 16.07
CA ILE A 441 1.68 26.35 16.33
C ILE A 441 1.22 25.51 15.13
N LEU A 442 2.15 24.73 14.58
CA LEU A 442 1.90 23.71 13.56
C LEU A 442 1.29 22.46 14.18
N ARG A 443 1.98 21.93 15.19
CA ARG A 443 1.50 20.85 16.07
C ARG A 443 2.31 20.80 17.37
N THR A 444 1.83 20.03 18.32
CA THR A 444 2.59 19.68 19.53
C THR A 444 3.22 18.30 19.33
N LEU A 445 4.55 18.22 19.44
CA LEU A 445 5.32 17.00 19.34
C LEU A 445 5.31 16.24 20.68
N PRO A 446 5.09 14.92 20.68
CA PRO A 446 5.24 14.11 21.88
C PRO A 446 6.66 14.16 22.48
N ASP A 447 6.78 13.84 23.77
CA ASP A 447 8.08 13.57 24.39
C ASP A 447 8.81 12.47 23.61
N LYS A 448 10.14 12.57 23.54
CA LYS A 448 11.02 11.64 22.83
C LYS A 448 10.89 11.62 21.31
N THR A 449 10.21 12.59 20.70
CA THR A 449 10.16 12.73 19.24
C THR A 449 11.57 13.02 18.68
N PRO A 450 12.09 12.22 17.73
CA PRO A 450 13.36 12.49 17.08
C PRO A 450 13.23 13.67 16.10
N VAL A 451 14.27 14.50 16.01
CA VAL A 451 14.28 15.69 15.15
C VAL A 451 15.65 15.88 14.49
N ASP A 452 15.65 16.28 13.22
CA ASP A 452 16.85 16.67 12.48
C ASP A 452 17.04 18.18 12.60
N VAL A 453 18.07 18.64 13.32
CA VAL A 453 18.29 20.07 13.52
C VAL A 453 19.10 20.63 12.36
N LEU A 454 18.50 21.60 11.65
CA LEU A 454 19.07 22.23 10.46
C LEU A 454 19.70 23.60 10.76
N ALA A 455 19.22 24.30 11.79
CA ALA A 455 19.83 25.55 12.24
C ALA A 455 19.53 25.88 13.70
N GLU A 456 20.45 26.61 14.33
CA GLU A 456 20.30 27.22 15.65
C GLU A 456 20.13 28.74 15.47
N LEU A 457 19.06 29.30 16.04
CA LEU A 457 18.63 30.69 15.86
C LEU A 457 18.30 31.30 17.22
N GLY A 458 19.35 31.60 17.99
CA GLY A 458 19.21 32.00 19.39
C GLY A 458 18.63 30.85 20.22
N ASP A 459 17.52 31.10 20.92
CA ASP A 459 16.85 30.08 21.74
C ASP A 459 15.94 29.14 20.93
N TRP A 460 15.93 29.25 19.59
CA TRP A 460 15.08 28.47 18.72
C TRP A 460 15.89 27.58 17.77
N LEU A 461 15.41 26.38 17.55
CA LEU A 461 15.95 25.42 16.58
C LEU A 461 15.02 25.35 15.39
N TYR A 462 15.56 25.43 14.19
CA TYR A 462 14.83 25.05 12.99
C TYR A 462 15.09 23.58 12.69
N CYS A 463 14.03 22.78 12.75
CA CYS A 463 14.10 21.33 12.72
C CYS A 463 13.30 20.76 11.55
N ALA A 464 13.81 19.71 10.92
CA ALA A 464 13.08 18.87 10.00
C ALA A 464 12.61 17.58 10.71
N LEU A 465 11.42 17.12 10.33
CA LEU A 465 10.79 15.88 10.79
C LEU A 465 10.33 15.07 9.58
N ASP A 466 9.87 13.83 9.78
CA ASP A 466 9.26 13.09 8.67
C ASP A 466 8.02 13.83 8.14
N GLY A 467 8.04 14.20 6.87
CA GLY A 467 6.96 14.96 6.21
C GLY A 467 6.75 16.44 6.59
N GLU A 468 7.45 16.99 7.60
CA GLU A 468 7.26 18.38 8.09
C GLU A 468 8.57 19.05 8.54
N ASP A 469 8.50 20.32 8.88
CA ASP A 469 9.58 21.12 9.47
C ASP A 469 9.00 22.28 10.30
N GLY A 470 9.80 22.80 11.24
CA GLY A 470 9.40 23.97 12.02
C GLY A 470 10.33 24.34 13.15
N TYR A 471 9.89 25.30 13.95
CA TYR A 471 10.68 25.89 15.03
C TYR A 471 10.34 25.25 16.37
N LEU A 472 11.36 24.79 17.08
CA LEU A 472 11.28 24.24 18.44
C LEU A 472 12.10 25.11 19.39
N TYR A 473 11.65 25.23 20.64
CA TYR A 473 12.43 25.93 21.65
C TYR A 473 13.60 25.05 22.11
N ALA A 474 14.83 25.57 22.00
CA ALA A 474 16.06 24.79 22.11
C ALA A 474 16.22 24.10 23.46
N ALA A 475 15.70 24.70 24.54
CA ALA A 475 15.81 24.15 25.90
C ALA A 475 15.13 22.78 26.08
N TYR A 476 14.22 22.41 25.19
CA TYR A 476 13.47 21.15 25.22
C TYR A 476 13.92 20.14 24.16
N VAL A 477 15.07 20.34 23.52
CA VAL A 477 15.63 19.41 22.54
C VAL A 477 17.04 19.05 22.96
N LYS A 478 17.25 17.77 23.33
CA LYS A 478 18.59 17.26 23.64
C LYS A 478 19.24 16.69 22.40
N ARG A 479 20.55 16.91 22.26
CA ARG A 479 21.36 16.22 21.26
C ARG A 479 21.29 14.72 21.52
N ALA A 480 20.88 13.97 20.49
CA ALA A 480 20.97 12.53 20.53
C ALA A 480 22.46 12.16 20.54
N ALA A 481 22.85 11.20 21.39
CA ALA A 481 24.11 10.51 21.17
C ALA A 481 24.06 9.88 19.77
N PRO A 482 25.17 9.81 19.02
CA PRO A 482 25.18 9.05 17.78
C PRO A 482 24.76 7.61 18.10
N GLN A 483 23.52 7.28 17.75
CA GLN A 483 23.02 5.94 17.83
C GLN A 483 23.57 5.27 16.58
N GLU A 484 24.70 4.57 16.72
CA GLU A 484 25.03 3.49 15.81
C GLU A 484 23.85 2.53 15.91
N GLU A 485 22.96 2.54 14.92
CA GLU A 485 21.95 1.49 14.80
C GLU A 485 22.74 0.18 14.76
N ASP A 486 22.71 -0.59 15.83
CA ASP A 486 23.38 -1.89 15.94
C ASP A 486 22.63 -2.91 15.08
N GLU A 487 22.63 -2.68 13.78
CA GLU A 487 22.09 -3.59 12.78
C GLU A 487 23.18 -4.56 12.38
N ALA A 488 22.94 -5.85 12.62
CA ALA A 488 23.86 -6.91 12.25
C ALA A 488 24.22 -6.81 10.75
N LEU A 489 25.54 -6.81 10.48
CA LEU A 489 26.10 -6.96 9.14
C LEU A 489 25.78 -8.35 8.57
N ALA A 490 25.92 -9.35 9.43
CA ALA A 490 25.76 -10.76 9.11
C ALA A 490 24.30 -11.16 8.87
N LEU A 491 24.13 -12.29 8.20
CA LEU A 491 22.84 -12.97 8.15
C LEU A 491 22.47 -13.54 9.53
N PRO A 492 21.16 -13.63 9.84
CA PRO A 492 20.67 -14.42 10.97
C PRO A 492 21.27 -15.83 10.96
N ALA A 493 21.58 -16.38 12.15
CA ALA A 493 22.32 -17.64 12.26
C ALA A 493 21.61 -18.82 11.56
N ASP A 494 20.28 -18.81 11.53
CA ASP A 494 19.40 -19.76 10.85
C ASP A 494 19.39 -19.60 9.32
N GLU A 495 19.84 -18.46 8.80
CA GLU A 495 19.96 -18.18 7.37
C GLU A 495 21.42 -18.31 6.84
N GLN A 496 22.40 -18.53 7.72
CA GLN A 496 23.79 -18.70 7.32
C GLN A 496 24.02 -20.03 6.61
N ILE A 497 24.76 -19.97 5.50
CA ILE A 497 25.04 -21.14 4.67
C ILE A 497 26.30 -21.85 5.17
N ALA A 498 26.19 -23.14 5.50
CA ALA A 498 27.36 -23.95 5.84
C ALA A 498 28.25 -24.18 4.62
N VAL A 499 29.57 -24.00 4.76
CA VAL A 499 30.53 -24.25 3.67
C VAL A 499 30.62 -25.76 3.37
N PRO A 500 30.28 -26.22 2.16
CA PRO A 500 30.39 -27.64 1.81
C PRO A 500 31.85 -28.14 1.86
N ALA A 501 32.06 -29.38 2.32
CA ALA A 501 33.41 -29.96 2.46
C ALA A 501 34.21 -30.04 1.13
N GLY A 502 33.53 -30.05 -0.02
CA GLY A 502 34.12 -30.04 -1.36
C GLY A 502 34.17 -28.68 -2.06
N ALA A 503 33.80 -27.59 -1.38
CA ALA A 503 33.74 -26.26 -1.99
C ALA A 503 35.13 -25.77 -2.42
N THR A 504 35.21 -25.24 -3.64
CA THR A 504 36.38 -24.53 -4.16
C THR A 504 36.64 -23.26 -3.34
N ALA A 505 37.86 -22.72 -3.43
CA ALA A 505 38.23 -21.50 -2.72
C ALA A 505 37.34 -20.28 -3.07
N ALA A 506 36.86 -20.19 -4.32
CA ALA A 506 35.96 -19.11 -4.74
C ALA A 506 34.56 -19.27 -4.15
N GLU A 507 34.03 -20.49 -4.11
CA GLU A 507 32.72 -20.79 -3.50
C GLU A 507 32.74 -20.57 -1.99
N ARG A 508 33.80 -21.02 -1.31
CA ARG A 508 34.00 -20.79 0.12
C ARG A 508 33.98 -19.29 0.44
N ARG A 509 34.77 -18.49 -0.28
CA ARG A 509 34.82 -17.03 -0.09
C ARG A 509 33.46 -16.37 -0.31
N ALA A 510 32.73 -16.77 -1.35
CA ALA A 510 31.42 -16.21 -1.62
C ALA A 510 30.42 -16.51 -0.49
N ILE A 511 30.41 -17.74 0.04
CA ILE A 511 29.57 -18.15 1.17
C ILE A 511 29.95 -17.39 2.45
N GLU A 512 31.23 -17.35 2.79
CA GLU A 512 31.73 -16.66 3.99
C GLU A 512 31.40 -15.16 3.95
N THR A 513 31.67 -14.50 2.82
CA THR A 513 31.37 -13.07 2.62
C THR A 513 29.86 -12.80 2.68
N TRP A 514 29.05 -13.69 2.12
CA TRP A 514 27.60 -13.59 2.19
C TRP A 514 27.06 -13.79 3.61
N ASN A 515 27.59 -14.75 4.37
CA ASN A 515 27.20 -14.93 5.77
C ASN A 515 27.58 -13.71 6.62
N CYS A 516 28.75 -13.10 6.36
CA CYS A 516 29.23 -11.93 7.11
C CYS A 516 28.53 -10.62 6.77
N TYR A 517 28.07 -10.42 5.52
CA TYR A 517 27.52 -9.12 5.09
C TYR A 517 26.14 -9.21 4.43
N GLY A 518 25.60 -10.40 4.17
CA GLY A 518 24.40 -10.62 3.36
C GLY A 518 23.14 -9.98 3.95
N GLY A 519 23.02 -9.92 5.28
CA GLY A 519 21.93 -9.23 5.95
C GLY A 519 21.90 -7.75 5.58
N PHE A 520 23.05 -7.08 5.68
CA PHE A 520 23.16 -5.65 5.35
C PHE A 520 23.15 -5.39 3.84
N LEU A 521 23.78 -6.24 3.03
CA LEU A 521 23.74 -6.15 1.57
C LEU A 521 22.31 -6.25 1.04
N ARG A 522 21.45 -7.12 1.58
CA ARG A 522 20.02 -7.19 1.20
C ARG A 522 19.30 -5.88 1.47
N ARG A 523 19.51 -5.26 2.64
CA ARG A 523 18.87 -3.99 3.01
C ARG A 523 19.32 -2.85 2.09
N LEU A 524 20.62 -2.67 1.91
CA LEU A 524 21.15 -1.64 1.02
C LEU A 524 20.73 -1.89 -0.44
N SER A 525 20.67 -3.14 -0.87
CA SER A 525 20.22 -3.52 -2.21
C SER A 525 18.73 -3.24 -2.44
N ALA A 526 17.89 -3.47 -1.43
CA ALA A 526 16.47 -3.13 -1.47
C ALA A 526 16.24 -1.62 -1.66
N ARG A 527 17.01 -0.77 -0.96
CA ARG A 527 16.95 0.70 -1.11
C ARG A 527 17.20 1.14 -2.55
N LEU A 528 18.14 0.49 -3.24
CA LEU A 528 18.47 0.79 -4.62
C LEU A 528 17.78 -0.11 -5.64
N ASN A 529 16.87 -0.99 -5.22
CA ASN A 529 16.26 -2.02 -6.08
C ASN A 529 17.30 -2.71 -6.99
N ILE A 530 18.43 -3.13 -6.42
CA ILE A 530 19.48 -3.90 -7.12
C ILE A 530 19.49 -5.33 -6.60
N ASP A 531 20.02 -6.25 -7.40
CA ASP A 531 20.19 -7.65 -6.99
C ASP A 531 21.28 -7.76 -5.90
N PRO A 532 20.98 -8.28 -4.69
CA PRO A 532 21.99 -8.43 -3.64
C PRO A 532 23.12 -9.39 -4.03
N GLY A 533 22.87 -10.34 -4.92
CA GLY A 533 23.91 -11.18 -5.51
C GLY A 533 24.88 -10.39 -6.39
N ALA A 534 24.36 -9.42 -7.14
CA ALA A 534 25.20 -8.53 -7.94
C ALA A 534 26.04 -7.60 -7.04
N ALA A 535 25.48 -7.12 -5.93
CA ALA A 535 26.22 -6.34 -4.95
C ALA A 535 27.35 -7.15 -4.29
N LEU A 536 27.08 -8.41 -3.90
CA LEU A 536 28.10 -9.34 -3.41
C LEU A 536 29.17 -9.61 -4.47
N ALA A 537 28.78 -9.82 -5.72
CA ALA A 537 29.70 -10.10 -6.82
C ALA A 537 30.65 -8.93 -7.13
N VAL A 538 30.18 -7.69 -6.98
CA VAL A 538 31.03 -6.49 -7.06
C VAL A 538 32.02 -6.48 -5.91
N LEU A 539 31.56 -6.73 -4.67
CA LEU A 539 32.44 -6.77 -3.49
C LEU A 539 33.58 -7.79 -3.65
N LEU A 540 33.25 -9.00 -4.11
CA LEU A 540 34.20 -10.10 -4.37
C LEU A 540 35.12 -9.85 -5.58
N ALA A 541 34.76 -8.93 -6.47
CA ALA A 541 35.61 -8.50 -7.58
C ALA A 541 36.62 -7.43 -7.14
N GLU A 542 36.28 -6.63 -6.12
CA GLU A 542 37.16 -5.57 -5.57
C GLU A 542 38.14 -6.10 -4.52
N SER A 543 37.65 -6.87 -3.56
CA SER A 543 38.46 -7.48 -2.52
C SER A 543 38.15 -8.98 -2.46
N ALA A 544 39.09 -9.76 -1.93
CA ALA A 544 38.83 -11.18 -1.68
C ALA A 544 37.81 -11.44 -0.54
N GLY A 545 37.07 -10.41 -0.08
CA GLY A 545 36.12 -10.46 1.03
C GLY A 545 36.62 -9.84 2.34
N ASP A 546 37.89 -9.41 2.40
CA ASP A 546 38.54 -8.93 3.62
C ASP A 546 38.55 -7.39 3.70
N ALA A 547 37.97 -6.84 4.77
CA ALA A 547 37.99 -5.41 5.07
C ALA A 547 39.32 -4.95 5.70
N PHE A 548 39.90 -5.83 6.51
CA PHE A 548 41.05 -5.58 7.38
C PHE A 548 42.08 -6.70 7.23
N GLY A 549 43.36 -6.34 7.28
CA GLY A 549 44.46 -7.29 7.35
C GLY A 549 44.56 -7.96 8.73
N PRO A 550 45.42 -8.98 8.87
CA PRO A 550 45.62 -9.70 10.14
C PRO A 550 46.09 -8.82 11.31
N ASP A 551 46.63 -7.64 11.02
CA ASP A 551 47.08 -6.65 11.99
C ASP A 551 45.99 -5.62 12.36
N GLY A 552 44.76 -5.83 11.90
CA GLY A 552 43.60 -4.96 12.13
C GLY A 552 43.60 -3.67 11.31
N ARG A 553 44.60 -3.44 10.46
CA ARG A 553 44.63 -2.27 9.58
C ARG A 553 43.77 -2.51 8.35
N MET A 554 43.13 -1.46 7.85
CA MET A 554 42.32 -1.53 6.64
C MET A 554 43.15 -2.04 5.45
N ILE A 555 42.56 -2.89 4.61
CA ILE A 555 43.19 -3.27 3.35
C ILE A 555 43.27 -2.03 2.45
N ILE A 556 44.47 -1.70 1.99
CA ILE A 556 44.71 -0.57 1.09
C ILE A 556 45.50 -0.99 -0.15
N ARG A 557 45.42 -0.17 -1.18
CA ARG A 557 46.36 -0.20 -2.31
C ARG A 557 46.77 1.22 -2.66
N PHE A 558 48.06 1.50 -2.59
CA PHE A 558 48.65 2.81 -2.83
C PHE A 558 49.01 2.99 -4.30
N GLU A 559 48.37 3.95 -4.96
CA GLU A 559 48.55 4.22 -6.38
C GLU A 559 49.55 5.36 -6.58
N VAL A 560 50.82 5.03 -6.89
CA VAL A 560 51.92 6.02 -7.02
C VAL A 560 51.63 7.09 -8.06
N HIS A 561 51.03 6.70 -9.19
CA HIS A 561 50.66 7.63 -10.25
C HIS A 561 49.53 8.58 -9.85
N ILE A 562 48.62 8.15 -8.96
CA ILE A 562 47.60 9.02 -8.36
C ILE A 562 48.26 9.96 -7.35
N PHE A 563 49.19 9.46 -6.53
CA PHE A 563 49.94 10.32 -5.62
C PHE A 563 50.73 11.40 -6.35
N ARG A 564 51.32 11.08 -7.51
CA ARG A 564 51.95 12.09 -8.38
C ARG A 564 50.99 13.22 -8.75
N ARG A 565 49.76 12.87 -9.11
CA ARG A 565 48.70 13.82 -9.48
C ARG A 565 48.23 14.65 -8.30
N GLU A 566 48.04 14.04 -7.13
CA GLU A 566 47.47 14.71 -5.96
C GLU A 566 48.48 15.57 -5.19
N TRP A 567 49.76 15.16 -5.09
CA TRP A 567 50.79 15.90 -4.36
C TRP A 567 51.47 16.98 -5.19
N ASN A 568 51.72 16.70 -6.48
CA ASN A 568 52.34 17.59 -7.49
C ASN A 568 53.27 18.70 -6.92
N PRO A 569 54.42 18.34 -6.30
CA PRO A 569 55.30 19.31 -5.68
C PRO A 569 55.91 20.27 -6.73
N PRO A 570 56.21 21.54 -6.38
CA PRO A 570 56.81 22.51 -7.30
C PRO A 570 58.13 22.05 -7.93
N ASP A 571 58.88 21.23 -7.20
CA ASP A 571 60.07 20.55 -7.69
C ASP A 571 59.76 19.06 -7.94
N PRO A 572 59.66 18.63 -9.21
CA PRO A 572 59.46 17.23 -9.59
C PRO A 572 60.49 16.27 -8.99
N ALA A 573 61.72 16.73 -8.75
CA ALA A 573 62.79 15.89 -8.22
C ALA A 573 62.46 15.36 -6.81
N ARG A 574 61.61 16.04 -6.05
CA ARG A 574 61.14 15.57 -4.74
C ARG A 574 60.28 14.30 -4.83
N PHE A 575 59.53 14.15 -5.91
CA PHE A 575 58.78 12.92 -6.18
C PHE A 575 59.71 11.85 -6.75
N ASP A 576 60.50 12.19 -7.77
CA ASP A 576 61.37 11.24 -8.49
C ASP A 576 62.48 10.67 -7.60
N ALA A 577 62.83 11.38 -6.51
CA ALA A 577 63.72 10.88 -5.47
C ALA A 577 63.18 9.63 -4.77
N HIS A 578 61.86 9.48 -4.65
CA HIS A 578 61.24 8.47 -3.78
C HIS A 578 60.26 7.54 -4.48
N PHE A 579 59.69 7.94 -5.63
CA PHE A 579 58.63 7.21 -6.29
C PHE A 579 58.89 7.08 -7.79
N ARG A 580 58.49 5.95 -8.38
CA ARG A 580 58.46 5.75 -9.82
C ARG A 580 57.27 4.88 -10.23
N PHE A 581 56.86 5.05 -11.48
CA PHE A 581 55.86 4.23 -12.16
C PHE A 581 56.17 4.22 -13.67
N ASP A 582 55.56 3.32 -14.42
CA ASP A 582 55.71 3.27 -15.88
C ASP A 582 54.91 4.42 -16.52
N ALA A 583 55.58 5.36 -17.16
CA ALA A 583 54.93 6.50 -17.80
C ALA A 583 54.03 6.11 -18.99
N GLN A 584 54.30 4.97 -19.65
CA GLN A 584 53.48 4.46 -20.75
C GLN A 584 52.26 3.68 -20.26
N ASN A 585 52.36 3.11 -19.05
CA ASN A 585 51.26 2.44 -18.37
C ASN A 585 51.20 2.87 -16.89
N PRO A 586 50.58 4.02 -16.59
CA PRO A 586 50.66 4.64 -15.26
C PRO A 586 50.20 3.76 -14.08
N ALA A 587 49.34 2.78 -14.34
CA ALA A 587 48.88 1.81 -13.33
C ALA A 587 49.91 0.69 -13.03
N SER A 588 51.06 0.68 -13.69
CA SER A 588 52.10 -0.36 -13.60
C SER A 588 53.47 0.19 -13.22
N GLY A 589 54.37 -0.69 -12.78
CA GLY A 589 55.75 -0.34 -12.45
C GLY A 589 55.91 0.50 -11.18
N HIS A 590 54.92 0.47 -10.28
CA HIS A 590 54.93 1.23 -9.04
C HIS A 590 56.03 0.72 -8.12
N ALA A 591 56.95 1.61 -7.77
CA ALA A 591 58.01 1.32 -6.82
C ALA A 591 58.37 2.58 -6.02
N TRP A 592 58.91 2.36 -4.83
CA TRP A 592 59.33 3.44 -3.95
C TRP A 592 60.67 3.16 -3.27
N ARG A 593 61.25 4.18 -2.65
CA ARG A 593 62.45 4.08 -1.79
C ARG A 593 62.48 5.20 -0.74
N PRO A 594 62.96 4.93 0.49
CA PRO A 594 62.95 5.91 1.58
C PRO A 594 64.04 6.99 1.42
N THR A 595 65.12 6.68 0.69
CA THR A 595 66.21 7.60 0.39
C THR A 595 66.68 7.42 -1.05
N PRO A 596 67.25 8.45 -1.71
CA PRO A 596 67.72 8.36 -3.09
C PRO A 596 68.77 7.28 -3.37
N ASP A 597 69.53 6.86 -2.35
CA ASP A 597 70.57 5.83 -2.48
C ASP A 597 70.05 4.41 -2.19
N SER A 598 68.81 4.28 -1.72
CA SER A 598 68.20 2.97 -1.47
C SER A 598 67.76 2.29 -2.77
N PRO A 599 67.78 0.94 -2.83
CA PRO A 599 67.20 0.21 -3.95
C PRO A 599 65.69 0.46 -4.03
N TRP A 600 65.17 0.47 -5.26
CA TRP A 600 63.74 0.55 -5.52
C TRP A 600 63.02 -0.71 -5.06
N ARG A 601 61.88 -0.54 -4.40
CA ARG A 601 61.04 -1.62 -3.88
C ARG A 601 59.67 -1.60 -4.52
N GLU A 602 59.25 -2.74 -5.05
CA GLU A 602 57.85 -3.01 -5.38
C GLU A 602 57.11 -3.40 -4.10
N PHE A 603 55.83 -3.07 -4.01
CA PHE A 603 55.05 -3.20 -2.77
C PHE A 603 53.64 -3.79 -2.98
N HIS A 604 53.12 -3.79 -4.21
CA HIS A 604 51.80 -4.35 -4.50
C HIS A 604 51.70 -5.83 -4.14
N GLY A 605 50.55 -6.23 -3.61
CA GLY A 605 50.28 -7.59 -3.16
C GLY A 605 50.80 -7.90 -1.74
N ASN A 606 51.44 -6.95 -1.07
CA ASN A 606 51.85 -7.08 0.33
C ASN A 606 51.34 -5.90 1.16
N GLN A 607 50.33 -6.14 2.00
CA GLN A 607 49.72 -5.09 2.81
C GLN A 607 50.70 -4.38 3.76
N THR A 608 51.70 -5.09 4.30
CA THR A 608 52.73 -4.43 5.14
C THR A 608 53.53 -3.43 4.32
N ALA A 609 53.91 -3.79 3.09
CA ALA A 609 54.65 -2.91 2.19
C ALA A 609 53.78 -1.75 1.66
N GLU A 610 52.51 -2.00 1.36
CA GLU A 610 51.50 -0.98 1.00
C GLU A 610 51.36 0.08 2.12
N TRP A 611 51.24 -0.36 3.37
CA TRP A 611 51.19 0.55 4.51
C TRP A 611 52.52 1.27 4.78
N GLU A 612 53.67 0.64 4.52
CA GLU A 612 54.98 1.28 4.66
C GLU A 612 55.11 2.47 3.70
N VAL A 613 54.83 2.25 2.41
CA VAL A 613 54.89 3.32 1.39
C VAL A 613 53.84 4.40 1.65
N PHE A 614 52.62 4.02 2.04
CA PHE A 614 51.57 4.97 2.38
C PHE A 614 51.94 5.83 3.59
N THR A 615 52.51 5.23 4.64
CA THR A 615 52.96 5.96 5.84
C THR A 615 54.08 6.94 5.49
N PHE A 616 55.02 6.53 4.65
CA PHE A 616 56.06 7.42 4.14
C PHE A 616 55.47 8.59 3.33
N ALA A 617 54.54 8.30 2.41
CA ALA A 617 53.86 9.32 1.60
C ALA A 617 53.06 10.31 2.46
N ARG A 618 52.41 9.86 3.54
CA ARG A 618 51.71 10.74 4.50
C ARG A 618 52.64 11.74 5.16
N GLY A 619 53.90 11.37 5.40
CA GLY A 619 54.92 12.28 5.92
C GLY A 619 55.32 13.39 4.94
N LEU A 620 55.06 13.20 3.64
CA LEU A 620 55.31 14.20 2.59
C LEU A 620 54.10 15.10 2.35
N ASP A 621 52.92 14.48 2.19
CA ASP A 621 51.63 15.16 2.12
C ASP A 621 50.51 14.16 2.48
N GLU A 622 49.94 14.33 3.66
CA GLU A 622 48.92 13.44 4.21
C GLU A 622 47.66 13.40 3.36
N ARG A 623 47.17 14.56 2.93
CA ARG A 623 45.92 14.66 2.15
C ARG A 623 46.08 13.98 0.80
N ALA A 624 47.18 14.24 0.11
CA ALA A 624 47.47 13.62 -1.17
C ALA A 624 47.65 12.11 -1.03
N ALA A 625 48.36 11.65 0.01
CA ALA A 625 48.56 10.23 0.25
C ALA A 625 47.23 9.49 0.48
N MET A 626 46.36 10.02 1.34
CA MET A 626 45.04 9.42 1.61
C MET A 626 44.13 9.45 0.39
N ARG A 627 44.21 10.48 -0.45
CA ARG A 627 43.45 10.54 -1.71
C ARG A 627 43.93 9.52 -2.75
N SER A 628 45.12 8.95 -2.56
CA SER A 628 45.81 8.08 -3.51
C SER A 628 45.76 6.60 -3.15
N ILE A 629 44.95 6.21 -2.17
CA ILE A 629 44.71 4.80 -1.84
C ILE A 629 43.28 4.39 -2.18
N SER A 630 43.09 3.15 -2.64
CA SER A 630 41.80 2.45 -2.52
C SER A 630 41.68 1.84 -1.13
N MET A 631 40.46 1.83 -0.59
CA MET A 631 40.21 1.57 0.83
C MET A 631 39.18 0.44 1.04
N GLY A 632 39.54 -0.57 1.82
CA GLY A 632 38.63 -1.56 2.40
C GLY A 632 37.95 -2.52 1.39
N LEU A 633 36.83 -3.11 1.79
CA LEU A 633 36.09 -4.15 1.06
C LEU A 633 35.77 -3.78 -0.39
N ALA A 634 35.36 -2.53 -0.61
CA ALA A 634 34.87 -2.05 -1.89
C ALA A 634 35.92 -1.29 -2.72
N GLN A 635 37.15 -1.18 -2.19
CA GLN A 635 38.30 -0.53 -2.83
C GLN A 635 38.00 0.86 -3.41
N ILE A 636 37.16 1.66 -2.73
CA ILE A 636 36.86 3.03 -3.18
C ILE A 636 38.10 3.91 -3.01
N MET A 637 38.51 4.61 -4.08
CA MET A 637 39.63 5.55 -4.03
C MET A 637 39.34 6.76 -3.14
N GLY A 638 40.30 7.14 -2.29
CA GLY A 638 40.15 8.24 -1.34
C GLY A 638 39.85 9.61 -1.97
N PHE A 639 40.26 9.87 -3.22
CA PHE A 639 39.91 11.11 -3.90
C PHE A 639 38.40 11.30 -4.12
N ASN A 640 37.60 10.24 -3.97
CA ASN A 640 36.14 10.25 -4.07
C ASN A 640 35.42 10.67 -2.78
N HIS A 641 36.14 10.98 -1.69
CA HIS A 641 35.55 11.22 -0.37
C HIS A 641 34.35 12.20 -0.39
N GLN A 642 34.46 13.34 -1.07
CA GLN A 642 33.37 14.34 -1.15
C GLN A 642 32.16 13.80 -1.89
N MET A 643 32.37 13.03 -2.95
CA MET A 643 31.31 12.47 -3.78
C MET A 643 30.45 11.46 -3.00
N ILE A 644 31.03 10.77 -2.02
CA ILE A 644 30.33 9.79 -1.18
C ILE A 644 29.96 10.34 0.21
N GLY A 645 30.08 11.67 0.40
CA GLY A 645 29.54 12.38 1.56
C GLY A 645 30.50 12.59 2.73
N TYR A 646 31.82 12.43 2.56
CA TYR A 646 32.81 12.81 3.58
C TYR A 646 33.44 14.16 3.23
N ALA A 647 33.44 15.11 4.18
CA ALA A 647 33.94 16.46 3.93
C ALA A 647 35.44 16.45 3.62
N THR A 648 36.17 15.57 4.30
CA THR A 648 37.61 15.37 4.13
C THR A 648 37.96 13.91 3.85
N VAL A 649 39.13 13.67 3.23
CA VAL A 649 39.61 12.31 3.00
C VAL A 649 40.03 11.63 4.32
N GLN A 650 40.43 12.43 5.30
CA GLN A 650 40.74 12.00 6.65
C GLN A 650 39.50 11.39 7.31
N GLU A 651 38.34 12.05 7.23
CA GLU A 651 37.08 11.51 7.74
C GLU A 651 36.70 10.19 7.06
N MET A 652 36.82 10.11 5.74
CA MET A 652 36.58 8.87 4.99
C MET A 652 37.51 7.75 5.47
N PHE A 653 38.81 8.04 5.57
CA PHE A 653 39.83 7.09 5.99
C PHE A 653 39.59 6.59 7.41
N GLU A 654 39.26 7.51 8.34
CA GLU A 654 38.93 7.16 9.72
C GLU A 654 37.67 6.32 9.84
N ALA A 655 36.61 6.65 9.09
CA ALA A 655 35.37 5.88 9.09
C ALA A 655 35.61 4.46 8.55
N PHE A 656 36.31 4.34 7.42
CA PHE A 656 36.57 3.04 6.80
C PHE A 656 37.55 2.20 7.63
N GLN A 657 38.53 2.82 8.29
CA GLN A 657 39.46 2.12 9.19
C GLN A 657 38.79 1.59 10.46
N ARG A 658 37.62 2.12 10.86
CA ARG A 658 36.89 1.71 12.06
C ARG A 658 35.75 0.73 11.80
N SER A 659 35.23 0.65 10.57
CA SER A 659 33.95 -0.03 10.33
C SER A 659 33.80 -0.61 8.92
N GLU A 660 33.54 -1.91 8.81
CA GLU A 660 33.11 -2.57 7.57
C GLU A 660 31.78 -1.99 7.08
N ARG A 661 30.89 -1.61 8.00
CA ARG A 661 29.61 -0.95 7.67
C ARG A 661 29.86 0.33 6.89
N ALA A 662 30.77 1.18 7.35
CA ALA A 662 31.10 2.44 6.68
C ALA A 662 31.67 2.20 5.27
N GLN A 663 32.47 1.13 5.10
CA GLN A 663 33.00 0.73 3.79
C GLN A 663 31.86 0.30 2.83
N LEU A 664 30.91 -0.51 3.30
CA LEU A 664 29.75 -0.97 2.52
C LEU A 664 28.78 0.17 2.18
N GLU A 665 28.47 1.05 3.13
CA GLU A 665 27.66 2.24 2.85
C GLU A 665 28.34 3.16 1.84
N GLY A 666 29.66 3.34 1.96
CA GLY A 666 30.46 4.11 1.02
C GLY A 666 30.40 3.54 -0.41
N MET A 667 30.42 2.22 -0.56
CA MET A 667 30.23 1.54 -1.85
C MET A 667 28.87 1.90 -2.48
N PHE A 668 27.78 1.81 -1.72
CA PHE A 668 26.45 2.09 -2.24
C PHE A 668 26.27 3.57 -2.61
N ARG A 669 26.79 4.50 -1.78
CA ARG A 669 26.84 5.93 -2.13
C ARG A 669 27.66 6.19 -3.39
N PHE A 670 28.75 5.46 -3.58
CA PHE A 670 29.56 5.54 -4.81
C PHE A 670 28.79 5.06 -6.05
N ILE A 671 28.07 3.94 -5.95
CA ILE A 671 27.22 3.41 -7.03
C ILE A 671 26.15 4.44 -7.42
N GLU A 672 25.51 5.08 -6.44
CA GLU A 672 24.52 6.14 -6.68
C GLU A 672 25.15 7.38 -7.33
N ALA A 673 26.23 7.91 -6.75
CA ALA A 673 26.85 9.14 -7.22
C ALA A 673 27.47 9.02 -8.62
N ARG A 674 27.80 7.81 -9.06
CA ARG A 674 28.33 7.51 -10.41
C ARG A 674 27.25 7.09 -11.40
N SER A 675 25.96 7.16 -11.02
CA SER A 675 24.83 6.72 -11.84
C SER A 675 24.92 5.26 -12.30
N LEU A 676 25.49 4.40 -11.46
CA LEU A 676 25.75 2.99 -11.77
C LEU A 676 24.59 2.05 -11.39
N VAL A 677 23.55 2.58 -10.75
CA VAL A 677 22.35 1.83 -10.33
C VAL A 677 21.66 1.17 -11.53
N GLU A 678 21.48 1.88 -12.64
CA GLU A 678 20.78 1.31 -13.80
C GLU A 678 21.61 0.24 -14.54
N PRO A 679 22.93 0.44 -14.80
CA PRO A 679 23.80 -0.61 -15.30
C PRO A 679 23.77 -1.91 -14.46
N ILE A 680 23.86 -1.81 -13.14
CA ILE A 680 23.86 -3.02 -12.28
C ILE A 680 22.49 -3.70 -12.25
N ARG A 681 21.37 -2.95 -12.26
CA ARG A 681 20.00 -3.50 -12.36
C ARG A 681 19.79 -4.29 -13.65
N ARG A 682 20.28 -3.77 -14.77
CA ARG A 682 20.19 -4.41 -16.08
C ARG A 682 21.21 -5.54 -16.28
N ARG A 683 22.04 -5.84 -15.26
CA ARG A 683 23.18 -6.77 -15.35
C ARG A 683 24.15 -6.39 -16.49
N ASP A 684 24.21 -5.11 -16.87
CA ASP A 684 25.20 -4.57 -17.79
C ASP A 684 26.52 -4.32 -17.04
N PHE A 685 27.20 -5.42 -16.73
CA PHE A 685 28.43 -5.38 -15.96
C PHE A 685 29.59 -4.71 -16.71
N LEU A 686 29.52 -4.58 -18.04
CA LEU A 686 30.54 -3.86 -18.80
C LEU A 686 30.41 -2.35 -18.59
N ALA A 687 29.20 -1.81 -18.73
CA ALA A 687 28.93 -0.40 -18.43
C ALA A 687 29.17 -0.10 -16.94
N PHE A 688 28.77 -1.01 -16.04
CA PHE A 688 29.06 -0.89 -14.61
C PHE A 688 30.56 -0.83 -14.34
N ALA A 689 31.33 -1.81 -14.85
CA ALA A 689 32.78 -1.89 -14.67
C ALA A 689 33.50 -0.64 -15.19
N ALA A 690 33.09 -0.11 -16.34
CA ALA A 690 33.66 1.09 -16.92
C ALA A 690 33.45 2.32 -16.04
N GLY A 691 32.29 2.45 -15.38
CA GLY A 691 32.02 3.57 -14.48
C GLY A 691 32.59 3.40 -13.07
N TYR A 692 32.72 2.16 -12.59
CA TYR A 692 33.25 1.84 -11.25
C TYR A 692 34.79 1.87 -11.23
N ASN A 693 35.45 1.16 -12.16
CA ASN A 693 36.91 0.97 -12.22
C ASN A 693 37.61 1.74 -13.35
N GLY A 694 36.86 2.33 -14.28
CA GLY A 694 37.39 2.98 -15.47
C GLY A 694 37.42 2.07 -16.71
N ALA A 695 37.45 2.69 -17.90
CA ALA A 695 37.24 1.98 -19.17
C ALA A 695 38.35 0.98 -19.54
N GLY A 696 39.59 1.15 -19.07
CA GLY A 696 40.74 0.36 -19.50
C GLY A 696 40.66 -1.13 -19.15
N ASN A 697 40.10 -1.47 -17.98
CA ASN A 697 39.99 -2.86 -17.49
C ASN A 697 38.54 -3.36 -17.39
N ALA A 698 37.58 -2.60 -17.92
CA ALA A 698 36.15 -2.90 -17.80
C ALA A 698 35.76 -4.32 -18.27
N PRO A 699 36.28 -4.86 -19.40
CA PRO A 699 35.92 -6.20 -19.84
C PRO A 699 36.35 -7.31 -18.86
N THR A 700 37.57 -7.22 -18.34
CA THR A 700 38.11 -8.19 -17.37
C THR A 700 37.31 -8.15 -16.08
N TYR A 701 37.04 -6.95 -15.56
CA TYR A 701 36.30 -6.78 -14.32
C TYR A 701 34.84 -7.24 -14.46
N ALA A 702 34.19 -6.92 -15.59
CA ALA A 702 32.85 -7.43 -15.89
C ALA A 702 32.79 -8.96 -15.97
N ALA A 703 33.86 -9.62 -16.46
CA ALA A 703 33.94 -11.08 -16.47
C ALA A 703 34.03 -11.66 -15.04
N ILE A 704 34.79 -11.02 -14.15
CA ILE A 704 34.89 -11.41 -12.74
C ILE A 704 33.54 -11.28 -12.04
N ILE A 705 32.84 -10.14 -12.20
CA ILE A 705 31.49 -9.96 -11.61
C ILE A 705 30.54 -11.06 -12.08
N ARG A 706 30.51 -11.36 -13.39
CA ARG A 706 29.65 -12.43 -13.92
C ARG A 706 29.98 -13.79 -13.33
N GLN A 707 31.27 -14.09 -13.15
CA GLN A 707 31.71 -15.35 -12.53
C GLN A 707 31.25 -15.45 -11.07
N GLN A 708 31.40 -14.39 -10.29
CA GLN A 708 30.99 -14.36 -8.88
C GLN A 708 29.46 -14.42 -8.73
N LEU A 709 28.72 -13.71 -9.59
CA LEU A 709 27.26 -13.77 -9.61
C LEU A 709 26.75 -15.17 -9.96
N ALA A 710 27.40 -15.88 -10.90
CA ALA A 710 27.04 -17.26 -11.21
C ALA A 710 27.29 -18.23 -10.04
N ILE A 711 28.29 -17.96 -9.19
CA ILE A 711 28.50 -18.70 -7.94
C ILE A 711 27.35 -18.42 -6.97
N TYR A 712 26.95 -17.16 -6.81
CA TYR A 712 25.82 -16.76 -5.97
C TYR A 712 24.50 -17.40 -6.43
N ASP A 713 24.16 -17.29 -7.72
CA ASP A 713 22.92 -17.83 -8.29
C ASP A 713 22.83 -19.36 -8.14
N ARG A 714 23.97 -20.06 -8.09
CA ARG A 714 24.03 -21.53 -7.94
C ARG A 714 24.01 -22.01 -6.48
N LEU A 715 24.70 -21.31 -5.58
CA LEU A 715 24.98 -21.80 -4.21
C LEU A 715 24.23 -21.05 -3.11
N ILE A 716 23.89 -19.79 -3.35
CA ILE A 716 23.39 -18.87 -2.32
C ILE A 716 21.89 -18.59 -2.54
N VAL A 717 21.41 -18.69 -3.78
CA VAL A 717 19.98 -18.73 -4.12
C VAL A 717 19.58 -20.17 -4.43
N PRO A 718 18.54 -20.75 -3.79
CA PRO A 718 17.99 -22.01 -4.28
C PRO A 718 17.29 -21.74 -5.61
N THR A 719 17.84 -22.24 -6.71
CA THR A 719 17.12 -22.30 -7.99
C THR A 719 16.13 -23.48 -7.94
N PRO A 720 14.88 -23.33 -8.42
CA PRO A 720 13.91 -24.43 -8.47
C PRO A 720 14.44 -25.55 -9.36
N VAL A 721 14.52 -26.77 -8.85
CA VAL A 721 14.96 -27.91 -9.66
C VAL A 721 13.81 -28.35 -10.58
N SER A 722 13.85 -27.87 -11.82
CA SER A 722 13.38 -28.65 -12.97
C SER A 722 14.47 -29.66 -13.34
N THR A 723 14.30 -30.92 -12.98
CA THR A 723 15.03 -32.02 -13.62
C THR A 723 14.26 -32.51 -14.83
N VAL A 724 14.73 -32.15 -16.02
CA VAL A 724 14.47 -32.95 -17.23
C VAL A 724 15.33 -34.19 -17.11
N ALA A 725 14.72 -35.32 -16.79
CA ALA A 725 15.29 -36.65 -16.96
C ALA A 725 14.55 -37.35 -18.11
N THR A 726 15.32 -37.58 -19.17
CA THR A 726 15.19 -38.53 -20.28
C THR A 726 14.00 -39.48 -20.24
N ILE A 727 13.13 -39.36 -21.24
CA ILE A 727 12.07 -40.31 -21.56
C ILE A 727 12.72 -41.62 -22.02
N SER A 728 12.56 -42.67 -21.21
CA SER A 728 12.64 -44.07 -21.65
C SER A 728 11.25 -44.67 -21.58
N THR A 729 10.80 -45.18 -22.72
CA THR A 729 9.50 -45.82 -22.95
C THR A 729 9.27 -47.03 -22.03
N LYS A 730 8.08 -47.10 -21.41
CA LYS A 730 7.24 -48.31 -21.32
C LYS A 730 5.87 -47.99 -20.71
N GLU A 731 4.84 -48.13 -21.53
CA GLU A 731 3.45 -48.31 -21.09
C GLU A 731 3.32 -49.60 -20.27
N ALA A 732 2.66 -49.54 -19.11
CA ALA A 732 1.97 -50.67 -18.49
C ALA A 732 0.94 -50.20 -17.42
N THR A 733 -0.32 -50.20 -17.83
CA THR A 733 -1.55 -50.64 -17.11
C THR A 733 -1.89 -50.12 -15.70
N MET A 734 -3.06 -49.47 -15.65
CA MET A 734 -4.02 -49.45 -14.54
C MET A 734 -4.20 -50.84 -13.91
N THR A 735 -4.34 -50.92 -12.59
CA THR A 735 -5.40 -51.59 -11.78
C THR A 735 -4.83 -51.90 -10.38
N GLU A 736 -5.68 -51.88 -9.35
CA GLU A 736 -5.46 -52.33 -7.95
C GLU A 736 -5.02 -51.26 -6.93
N ALA A 737 -6.01 -50.63 -6.29
CA ALA A 737 -6.37 -50.97 -4.89
C ALA A 737 -7.41 -49.96 -4.36
N ILE A 738 -8.68 -50.33 -4.46
CA ILE A 738 -9.75 -49.82 -3.59
C ILE A 738 -9.89 -50.87 -2.48
N GLU A 739 -9.66 -50.47 -1.22
CA GLU A 739 -10.20 -51.19 -0.06
C GLU A 739 -11.14 -50.27 0.75
N PRO A 740 -12.19 -50.83 1.37
CA PRO A 740 -13.33 -50.06 1.86
C PRO A 740 -13.22 -49.79 3.36
N VAL A 741 -13.35 -48.53 3.78
CA VAL A 741 -13.53 -48.22 5.21
C VAL A 741 -15.03 -48.22 5.53
N MET A 742 -15.46 -49.32 6.14
CA MET A 742 -16.74 -49.45 6.84
C MET A 742 -16.77 -48.60 8.12
N SER A 743 -18.00 -48.20 8.45
CA SER A 743 -18.50 -47.62 9.70
C SER A 743 -17.62 -47.72 10.95
N SER A 744 -17.35 -46.58 11.59
CA SER A 744 -17.20 -46.51 13.04
C SER A 744 -18.10 -45.42 13.62
N GLN A 745 -18.80 -45.81 14.68
CA GLN A 745 -19.75 -45.05 15.45
C GLN A 745 -19.08 -43.88 16.20
N GLY A 746 -19.89 -42.89 16.56
CA GLY A 746 -19.47 -41.64 17.19
C GLY A 746 -18.48 -41.82 18.34
N ALA A 747 -17.28 -41.28 18.14
CA ALA A 747 -16.39 -40.84 19.20
C ALA A 747 -16.07 -39.37 18.89
N ALA A 748 -16.30 -38.48 19.85
CA ALA A 748 -15.83 -37.10 19.74
C ALA A 748 -14.31 -37.10 19.53
N LEU A 749 -13.85 -36.23 18.62
CA LEU A 749 -12.42 -36.05 18.36
C LEU A 749 -11.69 -35.71 19.67
N PRO A 750 -10.55 -36.34 19.97
CA PRO A 750 -9.82 -36.04 21.21
C PRO A 750 -9.37 -34.58 21.18
N MET A 751 -9.67 -33.85 22.27
CA MET A 751 -9.21 -32.48 22.46
C MET A 751 -7.68 -32.46 22.60
N PRO A 752 -7.00 -31.43 22.05
CA PRO A 752 -5.54 -31.30 22.17
C PRO A 752 -5.14 -31.23 23.64
N THR A 753 -4.20 -32.08 24.03
CA THR A 753 -3.60 -32.06 25.37
C THR A 753 -2.49 -30.99 25.39
N PRO A 754 -2.49 -30.07 26.37
CA PRO A 754 -1.51 -28.99 26.42
C PRO A 754 -0.09 -29.53 26.64
N PRO A 755 0.95 -28.87 26.08
CA PRO A 755 2.34 -29.23 26.32
C PRO A 755 2.73 -29.01 27.79
N PRO A 756 3.69 -29.78 28.35
CA PRO A 756 3.96 -29.83 29.79
C PRO A 756 4.85 -28.68 30.31
N LEU A 757 4.85 -27.52 29.66
CA LEU A 757 5.67 -26.38 30.06
C LEU A 757 4.79 -25.31 30.68
N GLU A 758 5.22 -24.76 31.82
CA GLU A 758 4.59 -23.64 32.52
C GLU A 758 4.46 -22.42 31.58
N MET A 759 3.41 -22.41 30.76
CA MET A 759 3.02 -21.29 29.93
C MET A 759 2.16 -20.34 30.75
N ASP A 760 2.40 -19.04 30.57
CA ASP A 760 1.58 -17.96 31.12
C ASP A 760 0.08 -18.21 30.81
N PRO A 761 -0.80 -18.22 31.83
CA PRO A 761 -2.23 -18.49 31.67
C PRO A 761 -2.94 -17.58 30.65
N GLU A 762 -2.52 -16.32 30.53
CA GLU A 762 -3.11 -15.39 29.55
C GLU A 762 -2.69 -15.75 28.12
N LEU A 763 -1.45 -16.20 27.93
CA LEU A 763 -0.95 -16.63 26.64
C LEU A 763 -1.60 -17.94 26.18
N TYR A 764 -1.82 -18.88 27.10
CA TYR A 764 -2.55 -20.11 26.82
C TYR A 764 -4.02 -19.83 26.48
N ASP A 765 -4.67 -18.91 27.21
CA ASP A 765 -6.05 -18.51 26.93
C ASP A 765 -6.19 -17.79 25.59
N ALA A 766 -5.23 -16.93 25.23
CA ALA A 766 -5.16 -16.26 23.94
C ALA A 766 -4.93 -17.25 22.79
N TRP A 767 -3.99 -18.19 22.95
CA TRP A 767 -3.74 -19.25 21.97
C TRP A 767 -4.97 -20.15 21.78
N ARG A 768 -5.59 -20.61 22.88
CA ARG A 768 -6.79 -21.44 22.85
C ARG A 768 -7.95 -20.72 22.12
N LYS A 769 -8.22 -19.45 22.46
CA LYS A 769 -9.24 -18.63 21.78
C LYS A 769 -8.92 -18.40 20.29
N HIS A 770 -7.64 -18.25 19.94
CA HIS A 770 -7.21 -18.10 18.56
C HIS A 770 -7.49 -19.38 17.76
N VAL A 771 -7.15 -20.54 18.31
CA VAL A 771 -7.39 -21.85 17.70
C VAL A 771 -8.90 -22.12 17.57
N GLU A 772 -9.69 -21.89 18.63
CA GLU A 772 -11.16 -22.04 18.62
C GLU A 772 -11.81 -21.15 17.53
N ARG A 773 -11.44 -19.86 17.46
CA ARG A 773 -11.94 -18.95 16.42
C ARG A 773 -11.48 -19.33 15.02
N GLY A 774 -10.29 -19.89 14.89
CA GLY A 774 -9.78 -20.44 13.63
C GLY A 774 -10.70 -21.54 13.09
N PHE A 775 -11.09 -22.49 13.94
CA PHE A 775 -12.04 -23.55 13.57
C PHE A 775 -13.45 -23.01 13.25
N GLU A 776 -13.97 -22.05 14.02
CA GLU A 776 -15.29 -21.46 13.78
C GLU A 776 -15.36 -20.67 12.46
N ASN A 777 -14.37 -19.81 12.20
CA ASN A 777 -14.30 -19.04 10.96
C ASN A 777 -14.15 -19.97 9.75
N ASN A 778 -13.41 -21.06 9.93
CA ASN A 778 -13.20 -22.04 8.89
C ASN A 778 -14.47 -22.82 8.53
N ASN A 779 -15.23 -23.28 9.53
CA ASN A 779 -16.53 -23.93 9.29
C ASN A 779 -17.48 -23.01 8.53
N ARG A 780 -17.52 -21.71 8.88
CA ARG A 780 -18.32 -20.72 8.15
C ARG A 780 -17.88 -20.54 6.70
N MET A 781 -16.57 -20.53 6.43
CA MET A 781 -16.04 -20.43 5.07
C MET A 781 -16.43 -21.67 4.24
N PHE A 782 -16.27 -22.87 4.81
CA PHE A 782 -16.67 -24.12 4.16
C PHE A 782 -18.18 -24.15 3.87
N ASP A 783 -19.02 -23.79 4.84
CA ASP A 783 -20.48 -23.73 4.66
C ASP A 783 -20.88 -22.74 3.57
N ARG A 784 -20.21 -21.59 3.48
CA ARG A 784 -20.46 -20.60 2.41
C ARG A 784 -20.06 -21.13 1.04
N THR A 785 -18.89 -21.74 0.92
CA THR A 785 -18.43 -22.35 -0.33
C THR A 785 -19.35 -23.49 -0.76
N LEU A 786 -19.72 -24.38 0.16
CA LEU A 786 -20.66 -25.46 -0.08
C LEU A 786 -22.01 -24.93 -0.56
N ASN A 787 -22.57 -23.93 0.13
CA ASN A 787 -23.85 -23.33 -0.26
C ASN A 787 -23.79 -22.63 -1.63
N ALA A 788 -22.68 -21.96 -1.95
CA ALA A 788 -22.48 -21.34 -3.26
C ALA A 788 -22.49 -22.36 -4.42
N PHE A 789 -22.02 -23.58 -4.19
CA PHE A 789 -22.12 -24.67 -5.17
C PHE A 789 -23.48 -25.40 -5.16
N MET A 790 -24.12 -25.52 -3.99
CA MET A 790 -25.41 -26.22 -3.85
C MET A 790 -26.59 -25.38 -4.35
N TYR A 791 -26.50 -24.05 -4.34
CA TYR A 791 -27.60 -23.17 -4.77
C TYR A 791 -27.92 -23.28 -6.28
N PRO A 792 -26.94 -23.17 -7.21
CA PRO A 792 -27.18 -23.42 -8.64
C PRO A 792 -27.68 -24.84 -8.91
N TYR A 793 -27.21 -25.81 -8.12
CA TYR A 793 -27.64 -27.20 -8.23
C TYR A 793 -29.13 -27.37 -7.92
N TRP A 794 -29.60 -26.88 -6.76
CA TRP A 794 -31.02 -26.96 -6.40
C TRP A 794 -31.90 -26.20 -7.37
N LEU A 795 -31.43 -25.07 -7.90
CA LEU A 795 -32.13 -24.30 -8.92
C LEU A 795 -32.30 -25.08 -10.23
N THR A 796 -31.27 -25.83 -10.62
CA THR A 796 -31.31 -26.74 -11.78
C THR A 796 -32.28 -27.89 -11.54
N VAL A 797 -32.27 -28.50 -10.34
CA VAL A 797 -33.22 -29.56 -9.96
C VAL A 797 -34.66 -29.05 -9.98
N ILE A 798 -34.93 -27.88 -9.40
CA ILE A 798 -36.26 -27.25 -9.41
C ILE A 798 -36.72 -26.98 -10.84
N MET A 799 -35.85 -26.43 -11.70
CA MET A 799 -36.14 -26.22 -13.11
C MET A 799 -36.53 -27.53 -13.81
N TYR A 800 -35.80 -28.62 -13.56
CA TYR A 800 -36.13 -29.94 -14.11
C TYR A 800 -37.48 -30.48 -13.60
N VAL A 801 -37.79 -30.32 -12.32
CA VAL A 801 -39.09 -30.70 -11.75
C VAL A 801 -40.22 -29.90 -12.39
N VAL A 802 -40.04 -28.59 -12.61
CA VAL A 802 -41.02 -27.75 -13.30
C VAL A 802 -41.23 -28.21 -14.75
N LEU A 803 -40.16 -28.46 -15.50
CA LEU A 803 -40.23 -28.99 -16.86
C LEU A 803 -40.95 -30.34 -16.92
N PHE A 804 -40.73 -31.20 -15.94
CA PHE A 804 -41.41 -32.49 -15.79
C PHE A 804 -42.91 -32.32 -15.58
N LEU A 805 -43.33 -31.45 -14.67
CA LEU A 805 -44.74 -31.17 -14.42
C LEU A 805 -45.44 -30.56 -15.65
N VAL A 806 -44.76 -29.65 -16.37
CA VAL A 806 -45.25 -29.08 -17.64
C VAL A 806 -45.41 -30.16 -18.71
N GLY A 807 -44.43 -31.07 -18.84
CA GLY A 807 -44.49 -32.19 -19.78
C GLY A 807 -45.65 -33.14 -19.52
N ILE A 808 -45.90 -33.50 -18.25
CA ILE A 808 -47.07 -34.28 -17.85
C ILE A 808 -48.37 -33.54 -18.16
N GLY A 809 -48.43 -32.24 -17.85
CA GLY A 809 -49.60 -31.41 -18.15
C GLY A 809 -49.94 -31.40 -19.65
N ALA A 810 -48.93 -31.23 -20.51
CA ALA A 810 -49.09 -31.28 -21.96
C ALA A 810 -49.58 -32.65 -22.44
N LEU A 811 -49.09 -33.75 -21.84
CA LEU A 811 -49.51 -35.10 -22.17
C LEU A 811 -50.96 -35.39 -21.79
N VAL A 812 -51.41 -34.91 -20.63
CA VAL A 812 -52.81 -35.02 -20.18
C VAL A 812 -53.74 -34.23 -21.12
N VAL A 813 -53.33 -33.01 -21.52
CA VAL A 813 -54.08 -32.20 -22.47
C VAL A 813 -54.17 -32.88 -23.84
N ALA A 814 -53.07 -33.45 -24.34
CA ALA A 814 -53.04 -34.19 -25.60
C ALA A 814 -53.91 -35.45 -25.56
N ALA A 815 -53.91 -36.19 -24.45
CA ALA A 815 -54.75 -37.37 -24.26
C ALA A 815 -56.24 -37.01 -24.26
N ARG A 816 -56.62 -35.91 -23.58
CA ARG A 816 -57.99 -35.39 -23.59
C ARG A 816 -58.44 -34.97 -24.99
N LEU A 817 -57.63 -34.18 -25.70
CA LEU A 817 -57.92 -33.75 -27.07
C LEU A 817 -58.04 -34.93 -28.05
N SER A 818 -57.28 -36.01 -27.82
CA SER A 818 -57.35 -37.23 -28.63
C SER A 818 -58.64 -38.01 -28.39
N PHE A 819 -59.11 -38.10 -27.14
CA PHE A 819 -60.38 -38.75 -26.79
C PHE A 819 -61.59 -37.98 -27.35
N GLU A 820 -61.54 -36.65 -27.34
CA GLU A 820 -62.61 -35.79 -27.87
C GLU A 820 -62.64 -35.76 -29.41
N SER A 821 -61.53 -36.05 -30.10
CA SER A 821 -61.42 -35.95 -31.57
C SER A 821 -61.53 -37.29 -32.32
N GLY A 822 -61.60 -38.43 -31.62
CA GLY A 822 -61.80 -39.76 -32.22
C GLY A 822 -60.65 -40.24 -33.13
N LYS A 823 -59.47 -39.61 -33.06
CA LYS A 823 -58.30 -39.95 -33.88
C LYS A 823 -57.20 -40.54 -33.00
N GLU A 824 -57.22 -41.86 -32.84
CA GLU A 824 -56.30 -42.64 -32.00
C GLU A 824 -54.81 -42.50 -32.41
N MET A 825 -54.54 -41.99 -33.62
CA MET A 825 -53.20 -41.84 -34.16
C MET A 825 -52.39 -40.69 -33.51
N TYR A 826 -53.04 -39.65 -32.97
CA TYR A 826 -52.32 -38.49 -32.40
C TYR A 826 -51.71 -38.78 -31.02
N THR A 827 -52.37 -39.60 -30.19
CA THR A 827 -51.86 -40.02 -28.89
C THR A 827 -50.65 -40.95 -29.02
N LEU A 828 -50.65 -41.84 -30.02
CA LEU A 828 -49.54 -42.76 -30.25
C LEU A 828 -48.30 -42.05 -30.82
N LEU A 829 -48.49 -41.12 -31.77
CA LEU A 829 -47.37 -40.44 -32.46
C LEU A 829 -46.71 -39.34 -31.61
N PHE A 830 -47.51 -38.52 -30.90
CA PHE A 830 -46.99 -37.41 -30.09
C PHE A 830 -46.75 -37.80 -28.62
N GLY A 831 -47.50 -38.76 -28.09
CA GLY A 831 -47.31 -39.26 -26.72
C GLY A 831 -46.12 -40.23 -26.59
N GLY A 832 -45.95 -41.16 -27.53
CA GLY A 832 -44.90 -42.18 -27.46
C GLY A 832 -43.48 -41.65 -27.69
N ILE A 833 -43.30 -40.80 -28.71
CA ILE A 833 -41.97 -40.25 -29.06
C ILE A 833 -41.55 -39.16 -28.06
N GLY A 834 -42.51 -38.34 -27.60
CA GLY A 834 -42.27 -37.31 -26.60
C GLY A 834 -41.85 -37.90 -25.25
N VAL A 835 -42.53 -38.93 -24.76
CA VAL A 835 -42.22 -39.58 -23.48
C VAL A 835 -40.89 -40.32 -23.53
N VAL A 836 -40.56 -41.02 -24.62
CA VAL A 836 -39.27 -41.72 -24.74
C VAL A 836 -38.11 -40.74 -24.87
N ALA A 837 -38.23 -39.69 -25.69
CA ALA A 837 -37.19 -38.66 -25.79
C ALA A 837 -37.02 -37.90 -24.47
N PHE A 838 -38.13 -37.59 -23.79
CA PHE A 838 -38.13 -36.89 -22.51
C PHE A 838 -37.57 -37.75 -21.37
N LEU A 839 -38.01 -39.01 -21.21
CA LEU A 839 -37.45 -39.94 -20.22
C LEU A 839 -35.99 -40.26 -20.50
N THR A 840 -35.59 -40.40 -21.78
CA THR A 840 -34.18 -40.61 -22.14
C THR A 840 -33.36 -39.38 -21.76
N PHE A 841 -33.82 -38.17 -22.08
CA PHE A 841 -33.10 -36.93 -21.72
C PHE A 841 -33.07 -36.68 -20.20
N PHE A 842 -34.15 -37.03 -19.50
CA PHE A 842 -34.32 -36.81 -18.06
C PHE A 842 -33.62 -37.86 -17.19
N LEU A 843 -33.53 -39.12 -17.62
CA LEU A 843 -32.85 -40.19 -16.87
C LEU A 843 -31.33 -40.23 -17.13
N THR A 844 -30.85 -39.75 -18.27
CA THR A 844 -29.43 -39.93 -18.65
C THR A 844 -28.52 -38.75 -18.33
N ARG A 845 -29.03 -37.53 -18.14
CA ARG A 845 -28.19 -36.32 -17.94
C ARG A 845 -28.03 -35.82 -16.49
N PRO A 846 -29.02 -35.91 -15.58
CA PRO A 846 -28.89 -35.34 -14.23
C PRO A 846 -28.05 -36.17 -13.24
N LEU A 847 -27.94 -37.50 -13.43
CA LEU A 847 -27.29 -38.38 -12.44
C LEU A 847 -25.76 -38.29 -12.46
N GLN A 848 -25.15 -38.15 -13.64
CA GLN A 848 -23.68 -38.19 -13.76
C GLN A 848 -23.01 -36.91 -13.23
N ALA A 849 -23.58 -35.73 -13.55
CA ALA A 849 -23.07 -34.47 -13.01
C ALA A 849 -23.31 -34.35 -11.49
N LEU A 850 -24.38 -34.96 -10.98
CA LEU A 850 -24.69 -34.98 -9.56
C LEU A 850 -23.72 -35.87 -8.77
N GLU A 851 -23.48 -37.10 -9.22
CA GLU A 851 -22.51 -38.01 -8.58
C GLU A 851 -21.09 -37.44 -8.60
N GLU A 852 -20.66 -36.84 -9.71
CA GLU A 852 -19.31 -36.28 -9.86
C GLU A 852 -19.10 -35.02 -9.00
N ASN A 853 -20.10 -34.14 -8.90
CA ASN A 853 -20.03 -32.96 -8.05
C ASN A 853 -20.07 -33.32 -6.56
N LEU A 854 -20.88 -34.31 -6.15
CA LEU A 854 -20.91 -34.81 -4.78
C LEU A 854 -19.59 -35.49 -4.40
N GLN A 855 -18.99 -36.27 -5.30
CA GLN A 855 -17.67 -36.86 -5.10
C GLN A 855 -16.61 -35.76 -4.95
N PHE A 856 -16.61 -34.74 -5.82
CA PHE A 856 -15.65 -33.64 -5.76
C PHE A 856 -15.75 -32.87 -4.43
N ILE A 857 -16.95 -32.52 -3.99
CA ILE A 857 -17.20 -31.82 -2.72
C ILE A 857 -16.77 -32.66 -1.52
N THR A 858 -17.05 -33.97 -1.55
CA THR A 858 -16.67 -34.89 -0.47
C THR A 858 -15.15 -35.00 -0.35
N TRP A 859 -14.44 -35.16 -1.47
CA TRP A 859 -12.97 -35.21 -1.49
C TRP A 859 -12.33 -33.88 -1.10
N LEU A 860 -12.92 -32.76 -1.52
CA LEU A 860 -12.47 -31.44 -1.12
C LEU A 860 -12.56 -31.27 0.40
N GLY A 861 -13.67 -31.66 1.01
CA GLY A 861 -13.84 -31.67 2.47
C GLY A 861 -12.83 -32.57 3.18
N LEU A 862 -12.52 -33.75 2.62
CA LEU A 862 -11.57 -34.72 3.18
C LEU A 862 -10.12 -34.19 3.14
N ILE A 863 -9.69 -33.60 2.01
CA ILE A 863 -8.36 -32.99 1.86
C ILE A 863 -8.20 -31.83 2.85
N TYR A 864 -9.24 -31.00 2.97
CA TYR A 864 -9.22 -29.81 3.81
C TYR A 864 -9.24 -30.16 5.31
N ASN A 865 -10.07 -31.10 5.74
CA ASN A 865 -10.09 -31.60 7.12
C ASN A 865 -8.78 -32.28 7.51
N THR A 866 -8.16 -33.02 6.58
CA THR A 866 -6.87 -33.68 6.82
C THR A 866 -5.76 -32.65 7.03
N TYR A 867 -5.74 -31.56 6.26
CA TYR A 867 -4.77 -30.47 6.41
C TYR A 867 -4.83 -29.83 7.80
N TRP A 868 -6.03 -29.42 8.22
CA TRP A 868 -6.23 -28.77 9.52
C TRP A 868 -6.02 -29.70 10.70
N THR A 869 -6.38 -30.99 10.55
CA THR A 869 -6.06 -32.00 11.56
C THR A 869 -4.55 -32.10 11.73
N ARG A 870 -3.77 -32.21 10.65
CA ARG A 870 -2.30 -32.25 10.74
C ARG A 870 -1.76 -31.00 11.44
N LEU A 871 -2.30 -29.81 11.13
CA LEU A 871 -1.90 -28.56 11.78
C LEU A 871 -2.21 -28.53 13.27
N ALA A 872 -3.37 -29.03 13.69
CA ALA A 872 -3.79 -29.06 15.09
C ALA A 872 -2.97 -30.02 15.96
N TYR A 873 -2.36 -31.05 15.36
CA TYR A 873 -1.51 -32.03 16.05
C TYR A 873 -0.01 -31.74 15.90
N MET A 874 0.39 -30.69 15.17
CA MET A 874 1.78 -30.25 15.09
C MET A 874 2.20 -29.59 16.41
N THR A 875 2.88 -30.36 17.26
CA THR A 875 3.31 -29.93 18.61
C THR A 875 4.83 -29.93 18.78
N ASN A 876 5.58 -30.51 17.82
CA ASN A 876 7.04 -30.58 17.86
C ASN A 876 7.66 -29.34 17.19
N GLN A 877 8.29 -28.45 17.98
CA GLN A 877 8.86 -27.19 17.48
C GLN A 877 10.04 -27.39 16.51
N GLU A 878 10.78 -28.50 16.60
CA GLU A 878 11.92 -28.75 15.72
C GLU A 878 11.50 -29.16 14.30
N SER A 879 10.36 -29.82 14.16
CA SER A 879 9.84 -30.29 12.86
C SER A 879 8.67 -29.47 12.32
N VAL A 880 8.13 -28.52 13.10
CA VAL A 880 6.88 -27.81 12.77
C VAL A 880 6.88 -27.15 11.39
N GLN A 881 7.98 -26.52 10.99
CA GLN A 881 8.06 -25.87 9.67
C GLN A 881 8.11 -26.90 8.54
N GLN A 882 8.87 -27.98 8.72
CA GLN A 882 8.96 -29.05 7.73
C GLN A 882 7.65 -29.84 7.60
N ASP A 883 6.99 -30.12 8.73
CA ASP A 883 5.69 -30.80 8.78
C ASP A 883 4.58 -29.92 8.18
N LEU A 884 4.63 -28.61 8.41
CA LEU A 884 3.73 -27.62 7.81
C LEU A 884 3.90 -27.54 6.30
N GLU A 885 5.14 -27.45 5.81
CA GLU A 885 5.44 -27.47 4.38
C GLU A 885 4.98 -28.78 3.73
N ALA A 886 5.24 -29.92 4.37
CA ALA A 886 4.80 -31.23 3.89
C ALA A 886 3.27 -31.35 3.84
N ALA A 887 2.55 -30.89 4.88
CA ALA A 887 1.10 -30.89 4.91
C ALA A 887 0.51 -29.95 3.84
N THR A 888 1.12 -28.77 3.66
CA THR A 888 0.70 -27.77 2.65
C THR A 888 0.92 -28.30 1.25
N SER A 889 2.10 -28.86 0.97
CA SER A 889 2.44 -29.41 -0.34
C SER A 889 1.58 -30.62 -0.70
N ASP A 890 1.29 -31.51 0.25
CA ASP A 890 0.41 -32.67 0.04
C ASP A 890 -1.03 -32.24 -0.25
N SER A 891 -1.55 -31.24 0.47
CA SER A 891 -2.88 -30.68 0.21
C SER A 891 -2.97 -29.96 -1.14
N ILE A 892 -1.97 -29.15 -1.50
CA ILE A 892 -1.92 -28.50 -2.83
C ILE A 892 -1.89 -29.55 -3.93
N LYS A 893 -1.10 -30.62 -3.77
CA LYS A 893 -1.03 -31.72 -4.73
C LYS A 893 -2.39 -32.39 -4.89
N LYS A 894 -3.02 -32.80 -3.78
CA LYS A 894 -4.35 -33.44 -3.82
C LYS A 894 -5.44 -32.54 -4.39
N LEU A 895 -5.38 -31.22 -4.13
CA LEU A 895 -6.29 -30.25 -4.73
C LEU A 895 -6.08 -30.13 -6.25
N LYS A 896 -4.82 -30.11 -6.71
CA LYS A 896 -4.51 -30.11 -8.15
C LYS A 896 -5.00 -31.39 -8.82
N ASP A 897 -4.70 -32.55 -8.25
CA ASP A 897 -5.16 -33.85 -8.77
C ASP A 897 -6.69 -33.90 -8.85
N LEU A 898 -7.40 -33.39 -7.84
CA LEU A 898 -8.85 -33.31 -7.80
C LEU A 898 -9.40 -32.35 -8.88
N LEU A 899 -8.78 -31.18 -9.06
CA LEU A 899 -9.16 -30.19 -10.07
C LEU A 899 -8.91 -30.70 -11.50
N GLU A 900 -7.78 -31.36 -11.74
CA GLU A 900 -7.46 -31.97 -13.03
C GLU A 900 -8.43 -33.11 -13.36
N THR A 901 -8.73 -33.98 -12.38
CA THR A 901 -9.72 -35.06 -12.54
C THR A 901 -11.11 -34.49 -12.85
N HIS A 902 -11.50 -33.40 -12.18
CA HIS A 902 -12.78 -32.73 -12.43
C HIS A 902 -12.81 -32.06 -13.81
N ALA A 903 -11.74 -31.38 -14.21
CA ALA A 903 -11.60 -30.74 -15.51
C ALA A 903 -11.64 -31.77 -16.65
N GLU A 904 -10.95 -32.91 -16.50
CA GLU A 904 -10.97 -33.98 -17.49
C GLU A 904 -12.37 -34.60 -17.65
N ARG A 905 -13.05 -34.90 -16.53
CA ARG A 905 -14.44 -35.42 -16.56
C ARG A 905 -15.43 -34.40 -17.14
N SER A 906 -15.28 -33.12 -16.79
CA SER A 906 -16.09 -32.03 -17.36
C SER A 906 -15.85 -31.84 -18.86
N SER A 907 -14.61 -32.01 -19.34
CA SER A 907 -14.25 -31.86 -20.76
C SER A 907 -14.80 -32.96 -21.67
N LYS A 908 -15.12 -34.14 -21.13
CA LYS A 908 -15.72 -35.27 -21.86
C LYS A 908 -17.25 -35.13 -22.02
N ARG A 909 -17.85 -34.01 -21.60
CA ARG A 909 -19.28 -33.71 -21.76
C ARG A 909 -19.65 -33.51 -23.24
N PRO A 910 -20.57 -34.29 -23.82
CA PRO A 910 -21.08 -34.03 -25.15
C PRO A 910 -22.12 -32.89 -25.11
N GLY A 911 -21.79 -31.74 -25.71
CA GLY A 911 -22.77 -30.70 -26.07
C GLY A 911 -22.65 -29.33 -25.39
N LEU A 912 -21.47 -28.94 -24.90
CA LEU A 912 -21.17 -27.54 -24.57
C LEU A 912 -20.02 -27.05 -25.47
N ARG A 913 -20.39 -26.70 -26.70
CA ARG A 913 -19.71 -25.72 -27.54
C ARG A 913 -20.74 -24.74 -28.05
#